data_AF-A0AA42YEM8-F1
#
_entry.id   AF-A0AA42YEM8-F1
#
_cell.length_a   1.000
_cell.length_b   1.000
_cell.length_c   1.000
_cell.angle_alpha   90.00
_cell.angle_beta   90.00
_cell.angle_gamma   90.00
#
_symmetry.space_group_name_H-M   'P 1'
#
loop_
_entity.id
_entity.type
_entity.pdbx_description
1 polymer ?
#
loop_
_entity_poly.entity_id
_entity_poly.type
_entity_poly.pdbx_seq_one_letter_code
_entity_poly.pdbx_strand_id
1 'polypeptide(L)'
;MSQPSPENCATCPVHNAANLVKLGVDMEDYDYVVALAGNPNTGKSTVFNALTGLRQHTGNWPGKTVARAEGGFSLSGERYKLVDLPGTYSLLSASLDEEIARDFLLFGRPDVTVIVVDATRLERNLNLVLQVLEITDRAVVCLNLMDEARRKGLAVDERRLARDLGVPVVGTAARYGEGLEELNQAIADVASGRTAARPRRVGGRSRSLEKAVGRLATEVEGAFPGLPNARWAALRLLDGDAKIAEAVRSGALGELRDLNHQIGSGLATAAGAAPAPSSQAGPAVLAAARKLRWQVGKDFHQKLMEGVYTEAARLADRAVTRTGEKPRFDWDRTIDRLVTSRAFGFPLMLALLTAVFWITIAGANVPSSMLATLLIDKVHPLLKSAAAALAAPWWLDGLLVDGVYLATAWVVAVMLPPMAIFFPLFTLLEDFGYLPRVAFNLDRMFQRVGAHGKQALTMAMGWGCNAAAIVSTRIIDSPRERLIAIITNNFALCNGRWPTQILIASIFVGGLVPAHLAGLISALSVVTIAVLGVALTFAVSWLLSRTVLRGEVSVFNLELPPYRPPRILRTIYTSLIDRTAIVLWRAVVFAAPAGAAIWLLANVRPGGTSLAEYAIHGMDGFGWLFGLSGVILLAYVIAIPANEIVIPTILMLTVLVTGTSGVGAGDGVMFELDSAGTAALLAAGGWTLLMAVNLMLFSLIHNPCSTTIYTIWKETRSVKWTAVSALLPVALGFAVCFVVAQVWRIVAG
;
A
#
# COMPACT_ATOMS: atom_id res chain seq x y z
N MET A 1 -33.93 -15.89 53.03
CA MET A 1 -34.68 -15.77 51.76
C MET A 1 -33.98 -16.64 50.74
N SER A 2 -34.59 -17.77 50.41
CA SER A 2 -34.10 -18.76 49.46
C SER A 2 -34.01 -18.16 48.06
N GLN A 3 -32.87 -18.36 47.38
CA GLN A 3 -32.71 -18.05 45.96
C GLN A 3 -33.63 -18.98 45.14
N PRO A 4 -34.33 -18.46 44.12
CA PRO A 4 -35.16 -19.31 43.25
C PRO A 4 -34.25 -20.23 42.42
N SER A 5 -34.66 -21.49 42.30
CA SER A 5 -34.00 -22.52 41.50
C SER A 5 -34.06 -22.21 39.99
N PRO A 6 -33.04 -22.58 39.21
CA PRO A 6 -32.95 -22.30 37.77
C PRO A 6 -33.99 -23.03 36.90
N GLU A 7 -34.71 -24.03 37.44
CA GLU A 7 -35.75 -24.77 36.71
C GLU A 7 -37.00 -23.93 36.40
N ASN A 8 -37.28 -22.89 37.18
CA ASN A 8 -38.47 -22.05 36.97
C ASN A 8 -38.34 -21.06 35.80
N CYS A 9 -37.15 -20.94 35.16
CA CYS A 9 -36.94 -20.08 33.99
C CYS A 9 -37.09 -20.82 32.66
N ALA A 10 -37.02 -22.17 32.66
CA ALA A 10 -37.09 -22.99 31.45
C ALA A 10 -38.50 -23.00 30.80
N THR A 11 -39.53 -22.60 31.53
CA THR A 11 -40.92 -22.50 31.06
C THR A 11 -41.37 -21.05 30.82
N CYS A 12 -40.46 -20.08 30.93
CA CYS A 12 -40.76 -18.69 30.61
C CYS A 12 -40.96 -18.54 29.08
N PRO A 13 -42.01 -17.84 28.61
CA PRO A 13 -42.21 -17.58 27.18
C PRO A 13 -41.01 -16.92 26.48
N VAL A 14 -40.15 -16.25 27.27
CA VAL A 14 -38.93 -15.55 26.83
C VAL A 14 -37.74 -16.50 26.61
N HIS A 15 -37.76 -17.74 27.12
CA HIS A 15 -36.61 -18.67 27.13
C HIS A 15 -36.82 -20.01 26.39
N ASN A 16 -37.82 -20.09 25.50
CA ASN A 16 -38.06 -21.32 24.74
C ASN A 16 -37.24 -21.37 23.44
N ALA A 17 -36.16 -22.17 23.43
CA ALA A 17 -35.36 -22.51 22.25
C ALA A 17 -36.17 -23.17 21.10
N ALA A 18 -37.42 -23.58 21.38
CA ALA A 18 -38.36 -24.16 20.42
C ALA A 18 -38.90 -23.18 19.36
N ASN A 19 -38.69 -21.87 19.53
CA ASN A 19 -39.28 -20.83 18.65
C ASN A 19 -38.33 -20.28 17.57
N LEU A 20 -37.08 -20.75 17.50
CA LEU A 20 -36.10 -20.31 16.50
C LEU A 20 -35.96 -21.35 15.37
N VAL A 21 -36.41 -21.02 14.16
CA VAL A 21 -36.26 -21.88 12.96
C VAL A 21 -35.28 -21.24 11.98
N LYS A 22 -34.22 -21.95 11.61
CA LYS A 22 -33.18 -21.48 10.68
C LYS A 22 -33.62 -21.76 9.24
N LEU A 23 -33.78 -20.72 8.42
CA LEU A 23 -34.46 -20.82 7.12
C LEU A 23 -33.52 -20.98 5.92
N GLY A 24 -32.20 -20.79 6.07
CA GLY A 24 -31.26 -20.93 4.95
C GLY A 24 -31.30 -19.76 3.96
N VAL A 25 -31.18 -20.04 2.66
CA VAL A 25 -30.96 -19.04 1.57
C VAL A 25 -32.24 -18.63 0.82
N ASP A 26 -33.33 -19.40 0.89
CA ASP A 26 -34.59 -19.04 0.21
C ASP A 26 -35.37 -17.99 1.01
N MET A 27 -35.50 -16.79 0.45
CA MET A 27 -36.21 -15.65 1.07
C MET A 27 -36.96 -14.80 0.03
N GLU A 28 -37.88 -15.41 -0.71
CA GLU A 28 -38.87 -14.66 -1.51
C GLU A 28 -39.92 -13.98 -0.61
N ASP A 29 -40.25 -14.59 0.55
CA ASP A 29 -41.19 -14.05 1.53
C ASP A 29 -40.51 -13.85 2.91
N TYR A 30 -40.36 -12.59 3.36
CA TYR A 30 -39.83 -12.21 4.67
C TYR A 30 -40.68 -11.09 5.30
N ASP A 31 -40.70 -11.03 6.63
CA ASP A 31 -41.50 -10.05 7.39
C ASP A 31 -40.66 -8.83 7.81
N TYR A 32 -39.38 -9.03 8.15
CA TYR A 32 -38.45 -7.95 8.53
C TYR A 32 -37.06 -8.11 7.89
N VAL A 33 -36.38 -6.99 7.62
CA VAL A 33 -35.00 -6.95 7.13
C VAL A 33 -34.04 -6.49 8.24
N VAL A 34 -33.03 -7.30 8.52
CA VAL A 34 -31.98 -7.03 9.51
C VAL A 34 -30.64 -6.81 8.80
N ALA A 35 -30.02 -5.67 9.04
CA ALA A 35 -28.67 -5.36 8.55
C ALA A 35 -27.63 -5.73 9.60
N LEU A 36 -26.61 -6.49 9.24
CA LEU A 36 -25.48 -6.80 10.12
C LEU A 36 -24.27 -5.93 9.75
N ALA A 37 -24.00 -4.91 10.57
CA ALA A 37 -22.87 -4.00 10.42
C ALA A 37 -21.78 -4.29 11.47
N GLY A 38 -20.54 -3.89 11.22
CA GLY A 38 -19.47 -4.01 12.20
C GLY A 38 -18.09 -3.80 11.61
N ASN A 39 -17.12 -3.54 12.47
CA ASN A 39 -15.72 -3.47 12.05
C ASN A 39 -15.24 -4.84 11.53
N PRO A 40 -14.24 -4.89 10.64
CA PRO A 40 -13.54 -6.13 10.33
C PRO A 40 -13.02 -6.84 11.59
N ASN A 41 -13.10 -8.18 11.59
CA ASN A 41 -12.62 -9.05 12.68
C ASN A 41 -13.35 -8.93 14.03
N THR A 42 -14.57 -8.37 14.10
CA THR A 42 -15.39 -8.34 15.34
C THR A 42 -16.18 -9.63 15.58
N GLY A 43 -16.03 -10.63 14.71
CA GLY A 43 -16.84 -11.84 14.72
C GLY A 43 -18.20 -11.68 14.06
N LYS A 44 -18.41 -10.64 13.24
CA LYS A 44 -19.62 -10.41 12.44
C LYS A 44 -20.10 -11.67 11.71
N SER A 45 -19.22 -12.32 10.95
CA SER A 45 -19.58 -13.54 10.21
C SER A 45 -19.85 -14.74 11.13
N THR A 46 -19.25 -14.77 12.32
CA THR A 46 -19.57 -15.77 13.36
C THR A 46 -20.99 -15.56 13.88
N VAL A 47 -21.39 -14.31 14.15
CA VAL A 47 -22.76 -13.95 14.53
C VAL A 47 -23.73 -14.31 13.40
N PHE A 48 -23.43 -13.92 12.15
CA PHE A 48 -24.24 -14.26 10.97
C PHE A 48 -24.50 -15.76 10.84
N ASN A 49 -23.44 -16.57 10.90
CA ASN A 49 -23.54 -18.03 10.81
C ASN A 49 -24.32 -18.63 11.99
N ALA A 50 -24.14 -18.08 13.19
CA ALA A 50 -24.84 -18.58 14.37
C ALA A 50 -26.35 -18.33 14.29
N LEU A 51 -26.76 -17.17 13.78
CA LEU A 51 -28.15 -16.77 13.58
C LEU A 51 -28.82 -17.54 12.42
N THR A 52 -28.16 -17.62 11.27
CA THR A 52 -28.74 -18.21 10.04
C THR A 52 -28.57 -19.73 9.93
N GLY A 53 -27.62 -20.32 10.65
CA GLY A 53 -27.25 -21.74 10.49
C GLY A 53 -26.39 -22.05 9.27
N LEU A 54 -26.07 -21.04 8.46
CA LEU A 54 -25.20 -21.18 7.30
C LEU A 54 -23.73 -21.35 7.74
N ARG A 55 -22.94 -22.06 6.95
CA ARG A 55 -21.48 -22.16 7.13
C ARG A 55 -20.77 -21.31 6.08
N GLN A 56 -20.82 -19.99 6.21
CA GLN A 56 -19.96 -19.14 5.38
C GLN A 56 -18.55 -19.02 5.97
N HIS A 57 -17.54 -19.23 5.12
CA HIS A 57 -16.17 -18.83 5.36
C HIS A 57 -15.92 -17.45 4.74
N THR A 58 -15.40 -16.51 5.52
CA THR A 58 -14.93 -15.22 5.01
C THR A 58 -13.66 -15.41 4.19
N GLY A 59 -13.73 -15.07 2.90
CA GLY A 59 -12.57 -14.89 2.04
C GLY A 59 -12.55 -13.47 1.48
N ASN A 60 -11.44 -12.75 1.63
CA ASN A 60 -11.26 -11.43 1.02
C ASN A 60 -10.96 -11.58 -0.48
N TRP A 61 -11.68 -10.84 -1.34
CA TRP A 61 -11.35 -10.72 -2.76
C TRP A 61 -11.18 -9.27 -3.17
N PRO A 62 -9.99 -8.85 -3.62
CA PRO A 62 -9.83 -7.62 -4.39
C PRO A 62 -10.29 -7.88 -5.83
N GLY A 63 -11.29 -7.14 -6.32
CA GLY A 63 -11.58 -7.04 -7.75
C GLY A 63 -12.77 -7.82 -8.31
N LYS A 64 -13.74 -8.27 -7.49
CA LYS A 64 -15.05 -8.73 -7.99
C LYS A 64 -16.20 -8.12 -7.17
N THR A 65 -17.34 -7.90 -7.83
CA THR A 65 -18.61 -7.45 -7.26
C THR A 65 -18.84 -8.06 -5.88
N VAL A 66 -19.00 -7.21 -4.86
CA VAL A 66 -19.22 -7.61 -3.47
C VAL A 66 -20.40 -8.58 -3.42
N ALA A 67 -20.10 -9.86 -3.21
CA ALA A 67 -21.12 -10.88 -3.05
C ALA A 67 -21.83 -10.60 -1.72
N ARG A 68 -23.07 -10.12 -1.82
CA ARG A 68 -23.93 -9.84 -0.67
C ARG A 68 -24.35 -11.18 -0.05
N ALA A 69 -23.91 -11.46 1.19
CA ALA A 69 -24.32 -12.65 1.90
C ALA A 69 -25.67 -12.38 2.58
N GLU A 70 -26.66 -13.20 2.25
CA GLU A 70 -28.02 -13.13 2.80
C GLU A 70 -28.38 -14.49 3.42
N GLY A 71 -29.14 -14.47 4.50
CA GLY A 71 -29.66 -15.68 5.13
C GLY A 71 -30.87 -15.37 6.01
N GLY A 72 -31.70 -16.37 6.27
CA GLY A 72 -32.95 -16.19 7.01
C GLY A 72 -32.99 -16.94 8.35
N PHE A 73 -33.70 -16.37 9.31
CA PHE A 73 -34.17 -17.08 10.51
C PHE A 73 -35.59 -16.65 10.85
N SER A 74 -36.34 -17.51 11.54
CA SER A 74 -37.68 -17.23 12.03
C SER A 74 -37.67 -17.24 13.56
N LEU A 75 -38.33 -16.25 14.17
CA LEU A 75 -38.52 -16.16 15.61
C LEU A 75 -40.00 -15.88 15.89
N SER A 76 -40.62 -16.73 16.71
CA SER A 76 -42.03 -16.56 17.13
C SER A 76 -43.04 -16.45 15.97
N GLY A 77 -42.76 -17.11 14.84
CA GLY A 77 -43.62 -17.13 13.66
C GLY A 77 -43.36 -16.01 12.63
N GLU A 78 -42.50 -15.03 12.95
CA GLU A 78 -42.08 -13.98 12.01
C GLU A 78 -40.72 -14.32 11.37
N ARG A 79 -40.56 -14.02 10.08
CA ARG A 79 -39.39 -14.32 9.27
C ARG A 79 -38.48 -13.09 9.12
N TYR A 80 -37.23 -13.25 9.52
CA TYR A 80 -36.21 -12.22 9.50
C TYR A 80 -35.17 -12.52 8.42
N LYS A 81 -35.01 -11.58 7.48
CA LYS A 81 -33.98 -11.59 6.46
C LYS A 81 -32.72 -10.88 6.96
N LEU A 82 -31.64 -11.62 7.20
CA LEU A 82 -30.36 -11.08 7.63
C LEU A 82 -29.45 -10.81 6.43
N VAL A 83 -28.99 -9.57 6.31
CA VAL A 83 -28.07 -9.11 5.27
C VAL A 83 -26.73 -8.77 5.90
N ASP A 84 -25.66 -9.47 5.50
CA ASP A 84 -24.31 -9.20 5.97
C ASP A 84 -23.68 -8.04 5.19
N LEU A 85 -23.38 -6.94 5.86
CA LEU A 85 -22.70 -5.81 5.23
C LEU A 85 -21.19 -6.03 5.24
N PRO A 86 -20.44 -5.46 4.27
CA PRO A 86 -18.99 -5.44 4.34
C PRO A 86 -18.48 -4.91 5.68
N GLY A 87 -17.34 -5.42 6.15
CA GLY A 87 -16.75 -4.94 7.40
C GLY A 87 -16.16 -3.54 7.19
N THR A 88 -16.64 -2.55 7.95
CA THR A 88 -16.28 -1.13 7.74
C THR A 88 -15.87 -0.47 9.04
N TYR A 89 -14.90 0.44 9.02
CA TYR A 89 -14.53 1.21 10.22
C TYR A 89 -15.26 2.54 10.33
N SER A 90 -15.72 3.08 9.20
CA SER A 90 -16.39 4.37 9.11
C SER A 90 -17.32 4.38 7.91
N LEU A 91 -18.45 5.06 8.01
CA LEU A 91 -19.38 5.30 6.90
C LEU A 91 -19.01 6.57 6.10
N LEU A 92 -17.85 7.15 6.39
CA LEU A 92 -17.42 8.47 5.91
C LEU A 92 -16.24 8.40 4.95
N SER A 93 -15.62 7.24 4.84
CA SER A 93 -14.50 7.00 3.93
C SER A 93 -15.01 6.47 2.58
N ALA A 94 -14.18 6.61 1.55
CA ALA A 94 -14.54 6.38 0.14
C ALA A 94 -14.15 4.98 -0.36
N SER A 95 -13.98 4.00 0.54
CA SER A 95 -13.77 2.62 0.11
C SER A 95 -15.06 2.01 -0.41
N LEU A 96 -14.98 1.12 -1.40
CA LEU A 96 -16.16 0.49 -1.99
C LEU A 96 -17.02 -0.25 -0.95
N ASP A 97 -16.36 -0.92 0.01
CA ASP A 97 -17.02 -1.65 1.09
C ASP A 97 -17.81 -0.71 2.02
N GLU A 98 -17.22 0.44 2.35
CA GLU A 98 -17.87 1.48 3.16
C GLU A 98 -19.03 2.15 2.42
N GLU A 99 -18.90 2.37 1.12
CA GLU A 99 -19.99 2.88 0.28
C GLU A 99 -21.17 1.92 0.25
N ILE A 100 -20.92 0.62 0.05
CA ILE A 100 -21.99 -0.39 0.02
C ILE A 100 -22.71 -0.49 1.36
N ALA A 101 -21.96 -0.54 2.48
CA ALA A 101 -22.57 -0.60 3.81
C ALA A 101 -23.40 0.66 4.10
N ARG A 102 -22.87 1.84 3.77
CA ARG A 102 -23.52 3.13 3.97
C ARG A 102 -24.80 3.26 3.13
N ASP A 103 -24.71 2.97 1.84
CA ASP A 103 -25.84 3.12 0.92
C ASP A 103 -26.96 2.14 1.29
N PHE A 104 -26.62 0.93 1.74
CA PHE A 104 -27.61 0.00 2.26
C PHE A 104 -28.31 0.50 3.54
N LEU A 105 -27.54 1.02 4.51
CA LEU A 105 -28.11 1.57 5.75
C LEU A 105 -28.99 2.80 5.50
N LEU A 106 -28.67 3.62 4.49
CA LEU A 106 -29.41 4.84 4.17
C LEU A 106 -30.67 4.56 3.34
N PHE A 107 -30.54 3.77 2.27
CA PHE A 107 -31.58 3.62 1.26
C PHE A 107 -32.34 2.29 1.39
N GLY A 108 -31.70 1.25 1.92
CA GLY A 108 -32.32 -0.06 2.12
C GLY A 108 -33.31 -0.13 3.29
N ARG A 109 -33.36 0.90 4.15
CA ARG A 109 -34.27 1.01 5.32
C ARG A 109 -34.46 -0.32 6.07
N PRO A 110 -33.38 -0.94 6.58
CA PRO A 110 -33.53 -2.15 7.38
C PRO A 110 -34.41 -1.87 8.60
N ASP A 111 -35.28 -2.82 8.95
CA ASP A 111 -36.12 -2.75 10.14
C ASP A 111 -35.30 -2.77 11.41
N VAL A 112 -34.12 -3.41 11.40
CA VAL A 112 -33.14 -3.36 12.49
C VAL A 112 -31.72 -3.37 11.95
N THR A 113 -30.87 -2.52 12.49
CA THR A 113 -29.41 -2.59 12.27
C THR A 113 -28.71 -3.17 13.49
N VAL A 114 -28.14 -4.36 13.35
CA VAL A 114 -27.31 -5.00 14.37
C VAL A 114 -25.86 -4.61 14.16
N ILE A 115 -25.26 -3.94 15.15
CA ILE A 115 -23.89 -3.43 15.09
C ILE A 115 -23.00 -4.33 15.96
N VAL A 116 -22.19 -5.16 15.31
CA VAL A 116 -21.29 -6.11 15.99
C VAL A 116 -19.99 -5.42 16.40
N VAL A 117 -19.77 -5.39 17.70
CA VAL A 117 -18.70 -4.65 18.38
C VAL A 117 -17.80 -5.62 19.13
N ASP A 118 -16.49 -5.52 18.93
CA ASP A 118 -15.50 -6.26 19.73
C ASP A 118 -15.37 -5.65 21.14
N ALA A 119 -15.81 -6.39 22.16
CA ALA A 119 -15.76 -6.00 23.56
C ALA A 119 -14.33 -5.75 24.09
N THR A 120 -13.31 -6.33 23.45
CA THR A 120 -11.90 -6.11 23.82
C THR A 120 -11.34 -4.78 23.34
N ARG A 121 -12.02 -4.12 22.38
CA ARG A 121 -11.61 -2.87 21.74
C ARG A 121 -12.79 -1.91 21.57
N LEU A 122 -13.48 -1.63 22.66
CA LEU A 122 -14.75 -0.91 22.64
C LEU A 122 -14.65 0.49 22.01
N GLU A 123 -13.66 1.30 22.42
CA GLU A 123 -13.47 2.68 21.91
C GLU A 123 -13.46 2.76 20.38
N ARG A 124 -12.72 1.86 19.73
CA ARG A 124 -12.59 1.85 18.27
C ARG A 124 -13.89 1.46 17.58
N ASN A 125 -14.62 0.51 18.14
CA ASN A 125 -15.87 0.03 17.56
C ASN A 125 -17.02 1.01 17.77
N LEU A 126 -17.00 1.76 18.88
CA LEU A 126 -18.01 2.77 19.17
C LEU A 126 -18.01 3.91 18.15
N ASN A 127 -16.93 4.12 17.39
CA ASN A 127 -16.92 5.08 16.30
C ASN A 127 -17.98 4.72 15.23
N LEU A 128 -17.94 3.49 14.71
CA LEU A 128 -18.95 3.01 13.77
C LEU A 128 -20.35 3.03 14.39
N VAL A 129 -20.48 2.62 15.66
CA VAL A 129 -21.76 2.65 16.37
C VAL A 129 -22.36 4.04 16.33
N LEU A 130 -21.61 5.07 16.76
CA LEU A 130 -22.11 6.45 16.79
C LEU A 130 -22.50 6.95 15.39
N GLN A 131 -21.78 6.55 14.34
CA GLN A 131 -22.12 6.93 12.97
C GLN A 131 -23.38 6.24 12.44
N VAL A 132 -23.55 4.94 12.71
CA VAL A 132 -24.79 4.22 12.37
C VAL A 132 -25.96 4.79 13.14
N LEU A 133 -25.74 5.10 14.43
CA LEU A 133 -26.75 5.74 15.25
C LEU A 133 -27.14 7.10 14.65
N GLU A 134 -26.26 7.91 14.05
CA GLU A 134 -26.69 9.14 13.34
C GLU A 134 -27.70 8.88 12.21
N ILE A 135 -27.66 7.70 11.58
CA ILE A 135 -28.46 7.33 10.42
C ILE A 135 -29.81 6.72 10.80
N THR A 136 -29.83 5.82 11.79
CA THR A 136 -31.05 5.06 12.15
C THR A 136 -31.34 5.13 13.65
N ASP A 137 -32.61 5.06 14.00
CA ASP A 137 -33.07 4.84 15.38
C ASP A 137 -33.33 3.36 15.69
N ARG A 138 -33.48 2.51 14.67
CA ARG A 138 -33.68 1.07 14.83
C ARG A 138 -32.37 0.31 14.85
N ALA A 139 -31.63 0.39 15.96
CA ALA A 139 -30.34 -0.26 16.11
C ALA A 139 -30.23 -1.10 17.39
N VAL A 140 -29.46 -2.19 17.30
CA VAL A 140 -29.08 -3.06 18.43
C VAL A 140 -27.57 -3.24 18.40
N VAL A 141 -26.90 -3.04 19.54
CA VAL A 141 -25.45 -3.25 19.65
C VAL A 141 -25.17 -4.65 20.19
N CYS A 142 -24.47 -5.45 19.39
CA CYS A 142 -24.00 -6.78 19.77
C CYS A 142 -22.55 -6.67 20.25
N LEU A 143 -22.33 -6.66 21.57
CA LEU A 143 -21.02 -6.68 22.19
C LEU A 143 -20.45 -8.10 22.15
N ASN A 144 -19.76 -8.44 21.07
CA ASN A 144 -19.20 -9.76 20.84
C ASN A 144 -17.80 -9.92 21.46
N LEU A 145 -17.34 -11.17 21.58
CA LEU A 145 -16.05 -11.56 22.18
C LEU A 145 -15.97 -11.25 23.70
N MET A 146 -17.10 -11.37 24.41
CA MET A 146 -17.16 -11.18 25.87
C MET A 146 -16.29 -12.20 26.63
N ASP A 147 -16.10 -13.40 26.08
CA ASP A 147 -15.18 -14.42 26.58
C ASP A 147 -13.72 -13.96 26.54
N GLU A 148 -13.29 -13.35 25.43
CA GLU A 148 -11.95 -12.77 25.32
C GLU A 148 -11.78 -11.55 26.22
N ALA A 149 -12.81 -10.70 26.35
CA ALA A 149 -12.78 -9.55 27.25
C ALA A 149 -12.54 -10.00 28.70
N ARG A 150 -13.28 -11.02 29.17
CA ARG A 150 -13.08 -11.62 30.49
C ARG A 150 -11.69 -12.22 30.64
N ARG A 151 -11.17 -12.95 29.64
CA ARG A 151 -9.79 -13.49 29.65
C ARG A 151 -8.73 -12.40 29.77
N LYS A 152 -8.99 -11.21 29.22
CA LYS A 152 -8.09 -10.03 29.31
C LYS A 152 -8.31 -9.21 30.58
N GLY A 153 -9.15 -9.65 31.52
CA GLY A 153 -9.45 -8.91 32.75
C GLY A 153 -10.27 -7.64 32.52
N LEU A 154 -11.02 -7.56 31.41
CA LEU A 154 -11.92 -6.46 31.09
C LEU A 154 -13.33 -6.80 31.55
N ALA A 155 -13.92 -5.93 32.37
CA ALA A 155 -15.34 -5.96 32.70
C ALA A 155 -16.04 -4.83 31.93
N VAL A 156 -16.99 -5.19 31.05
CA VAL A 156 -17.76 -4.25 30.24
C VAL A 156 -19.17 -4.15 30.81
N ASP A 157 -19.61 -2.95 31.17
CA ASP A 157 -20.95 -2.68 31.68
C ASP A 157 -21.94 -2.43 30.52
N GLU A 158 -22.58 -3.51 30.08
CA GLU A 158 -23.55 -3.53 28.99
C GLU A 158 -24.74 -2.60 29.28
N ARG A 159 -25.23 -2.59 30.53
CA ARG A 159 -26.39 -1.77 30.95
C ARG A 159 -26.07 -0.29 30.91
N ARG A 160 -24.87 0.10 31.35
CA ARG A 160 -24.40 1.48 31.23
C ARG A 160 -24.24 1.89 29.79
N LEU A 161 -23.66 1.03 28.95
CA LEU A 161 -23.49 1.32 27.53
C LEU A 161 -24.85 1.48 26.82
N ALA A 162 -25.83 0.64 27.15
CA ALA A 162 -27.20 0.75 26.63
C ALA A 162 -27.85 2.08 26.99
N ARG A 163 -27.73 2.51 28.26
CA ARG A 163 -28.25 3.81 28.71
C ARG A 163 -27.54 4.98 28.04
N ASP A 164 -26.22 4.91 27.90
CA ASP A 164 -25.43 6.01 27.35
C ASP A 164 -25.58 6.15 25.83
N LEU A 165 -25.77 5.04 25.11
CA LEU A 165 -26.04 5.01 23.67
C LEU A 165 -27.52 5.22 23.32
N GLY A 166 -28.44 4.88 24.21
CA GLY A 166 -29.88 4.99 23.99
C GLY A 166 -30.48 3.88 23.10
N VAL A 167 -29.76 2.77 22.96
CA VAL A 167 -30.17 1.58 22.20
C VAL A 167 -29.90 0.30 23.01
N PRO A 168 -30.59 -0.82 22.72
CA PRO A 168 -30.30 -2.11 23.34
C PRO A 168 -28.84 -2.53 23.07
N VAL A 169 -28.18 -3.01 24.11
CA VAL A 169 -26.82 -3.57 24.06
C VAL A 169 -26.88 -4.97 24.65
N VAL A 170 -26.41 -5.97 23.91
CA VAL A 170 -26.40 -7.37 24.33
C VAL A 170 -24.97 -7.91 24.24
N GLY A 171 -24.45 -8.43 25.35
CA GLY A 171 -23.18 -9.15 25.42
C GLY A 171 -23.28 -10.55 24.84
N THR A 172 -22.40 -10.88 23.90
CA THR A 172 -22.40 -12.20 23.24
C THR A 172 -21.01 -12.82 23.21
N ALA A 173 -20.97 -14.15 23.23
CA ALA A 173 -19.82 -14.92 22.80
C ALA A 173 -20.28 -15.87 21.69
N ALA A 174 -20.44 -15.32 20.47
CA ALA A 174 -21.14 -15.98 19.37
C ALA A 174 -20.57 -17.37 19.01
N ARG A 175 -19.26 -17.59 19.22
CA ARG A 175 -18.60 -18.89 19.02
C ARG A 175 -19.14 -19.99 19.95
N TYR A 176 -19.52 -19.60 21.16
CA TYR A 176 -20.00 -20.49 22.22
C TYR A 176 -21.53 -20.50 22.34
N GLY A 177 -22.23 -19.67 21.53
CA GLY A 177 -23.69 -19.55 21.55
C GLY A 177 -24.23 -18.66 22.67
N GLU A 178 -23.38 -18.10 23.53
CA GLU A 178 -23.79 -17.25 24.66
C GLU A 178 -24.34 -15.90 24.19
N GLY A 179 -25.50 -15.49 24.73
CA GLY A 179 -26.14 -14.19 24.46
C GLY A 179 -26.87 -14.08 23.12
N LEU A 180 -26.91 -15.15 22.31
CA LEU A 180 -27.58 -15.11 21.00
C LEU A 180 -29.12 -15.09 21.09
N GLU A 181 -29.70 -15.74 22.09
CA GLU A 181 -31.15 -15.68 22.34
C GLU A 181 -31.58 -14.27 22.75
N GLU A 182 -30.84 -13.64 23.66
CA GLU A 182 -31.05 -12.25 24.08
C GLU A 182 -30.90 -11.29 22.90
N LEU A 183 -29.94 -11.55 22.01
CA LEU A 183 -29.75 -10.77 20.78
C LEU A 183 -30.95 -10.91 19.84
N ASN A 184 -31.45 -12.13 19.63
CA ASN A 184 -32.64 -12.38 18.80
C ASN A 184 -33.88 -11.68 19.35
N GLN A 185 -34.07 -11.73 20.67
CA GLN A 185 -35.17 -11.04 21.33
C GLN A 185 -35.05 -9.52 21.18
N ALA A 186 -33.86 -8.96 21.38
CA ALA A 186 -33.62 -7.52 21.17
C ALA A 186 -33.86 -7.08 19.72
N ILE A 187 -33.49 -7.92 18.74
CA ILE A 187 -33.79 -7.68 17.32
C ILE A 187 -35.31 -7.64 17.12
N ALA A 188 -36.04 -8.64 17.60
CA ALA A 188 -37.50 -8.70 17.43
C ALA A 188 -38.23 -7.55 18.13
N ASP A 189 -37.78 -7.13 19.31
CA ASP A 189 -38.40 -6.02 20.05
C ASP A 189 -38.15 -4.67 19.36
N VAL A 190 -37.01 -4.46 18.71
CA VAL A 190 -36.75 -3.25 17.91
C VAL A 190 -37.49 -3.31 16.56
N ALA A 191 -37.52 -4.48 15.90
CA ALA A 191 -38.20 -4.69 14.63
C ALA A 191 -39.71 -4.43 14.74
N SER A 192 -40.35 -5.02 15.76
CA SER A 192 -41.78 -4.87 16.05
C SER A 192 -42.15 -3.53 16.71
N GLY A 193 -41.17 -2.67 17.02
CA GLY A 193 -41.39 -1.37 17.64
C GLY A 193 -41.75 -1.41 19.14
N ARG A 194 -41.70 -2.58 19.78
CA ARG A 194 -41.88 -2.73 21.24
C ARG A 194 -40.84 -1.95 22.04
N THR A 195 -39.62 -1.84 21.49
CA THR A 195 -38.55 -1.01 22.05
C THR A 195 -38.33 0.23 21.18
N ALA A 196 -38.80 1.38 21.64
CA ALA A 196 -38.53 2.66 21.01
C ALA A 196 -37.16 3.20 21.44
N ALA A 197 -36.14 2.97 20.61
CA ALA A 197 -34.79 3.48 20.83
C ALA A 197 -34.72 5.01 20.67
N ARG A 198 -33.86 5.64 21.49
CA ARG A 198 -33.58 7.09 21.43
C ARG A 198 -32.07 7.30 21.35
N PRO A 199 -31.47 7.10 20.16
CA PRO A 199 -30.04 6.93 20.08
C PRO A 199 -29.30 8.24 20.24
N ARG A 200 -28.11 8.16 20.85
CA ARG A 200 -27.25 9.31 21.06
C ARG A 200 -26.71 9.86 19.74
N ARG A 201 -26.94 11.16 19.52
CA ARG A 201 -26.46 11.91 18.34
C ARG A 201 -25.31 12.84 18.75
N VAL A 202 -24.14 12.67 18.14
CA VAL A 202 -22.93 13.46 18.37
C VAL A 202 -22.97 14.78 17.59
N GLY A 203 -23.65 14.82 16.44
CA GLY A 203 -23.69 15.95 15.51
C GLY A 203 -24.34 17.25 16.03
N GLY A 204 -24.91 17.27 17.25
CA GLY A 204 -25.70 18.37 17.79
C GLY A 204 -24.96 19.48 18.57
N ARG A 205 -23.62 19.53 18.56
CA ARG A 205 -22.88 20.37 19.54
C ARG A 205 -22.73 21.85 19.21
N SER A 206 -22.78 22.23 17.93
CA SER A 206 -22.75 23.66 17.57
C SER A 206 -24.12 24.11 17.12
N ARG A 207 -24.69 25.12 17.79
CA ARG A 207 -25.96 25.75 17.38
C ARG A 207 -25.94 26.23 15.94
N SER A 208 -24.77 26.64 15.43
CA SER A 208 -24.62 27.05 14.02
C SER A 208 -24.74 25.86 13.05
N LEU A 209 -24.21 24.70 13.43
CA LEU A 209 -24.25 23.48 12.63
C LEU A 209 -25.67 22.89 12.61
N GLU A 210 -26.32 22.77 13.76
CA GLU A 210 -27.70 22.27 13.80
C GLU A 210 -28.65 23.13 12.98
N LYS A 211 -28.48 24.46 13.02
CA LYS A 211 -29.26 25.39 12.20
C LYS A 211 -28.97 25.21 10.70
N ALA A 212 -27.72 25.00 10.32
CA ALA A 212 -27.32 24.76 8.93
C ALA A 212 -27.84 23.42 8.41
N VAL A 213 -27.66 22.34 9.18
CA VAL A 213 -28.15 20.99 8.86
C VAL A 213 -29.68 20.98 8.79
N GLY A 214 -30.37 21.58 9.76
CA GLY A 214 -31.83 21.63 9.80
C GLY A 214 -32.40 22.39 8.60
N ARG A 215 -31.84 23.57 8.29
CA ARG A 215 -32.25 24.34 7.11
C ARG A 215 -32.04 23.55 5.81
N LEU A 216 -30.84 22.97 5.65
CA LEU A 216 -30.53 22.22 4.43
C LEU A 216 -31.34 20.92 4.33
N ALA A 217 -31.67 20.27 5.45
CA ALA A 217 -32.54 19.10 5.48
C ALA A 217 -33.95 19.44 4.97
N THR A 218 -34.53 20.57 5.42
CA THR A 218 -35.84 21.03 4.90
C THR A 218 -35.78 21.36 3.41
N GLU A 219 -34.68 21.97 2.93
CA GLU A 219 -34.50 22.23 1.50
C GLU A 219 -34.31 20.93 0.69
N VAL A 220 -33.65 19.92 1.24
CA VAL A 220 -33.52 18.57 0.64
C VAL A 220 -34.87 17.85 0.61
N GLU A 221 -35.65 17.89 1.69
CA GLU A 221 -37.00 17.29 1.73
C GLU A 221 -37.96 17.98 0.77
N GLY A 222 -37.88 19.31 0.64
CA GLY A 222 -38.66 20.07 -0.33
C GLY A 222 -38.31 19.73 -1.78
N ALA A 223 -37.02 19.46 -2.06
CA ALA A 223 -36.55 19.07 -3.39
C ALA A 223 -36.80 17.58 -3.72
N PHE A 224 -36.74 16.71 -2.71
CA PHE A 224 -36.91 15.26 -2.83
C PHE A 224 -37.89 14.74 -1.75
N PRO A 225 -39.20 14.85 -1.98
CA PRO A 225 -40.20 14.42 -1.02
C PRO A 225 -40.11 12.91 -0.73
N GLY A 226 -40.11 12.53 0.54
CA GLY A 226 -40.05 11.12 0.97
C GLY A 226 -38.65 10.48 0.96
N LEU A 227 -37.60 11.26 0.68
CA LEU A 227 -36.21 10.81 0.76
C LEU A 227 -35.90 10.26 2.17
N PRO A 228 -35.38 9.02 2.31
CA PRO A 228 -34.87 8.53 3.58
C PRO A 228 -33.75 9.43 4.11
N ASN A 229 -33.76 9.76 5.40
CA ASN A 229 -32.62 10.40 6.08
C ASN A 229 -32.11 11.71 5.45
N ALA A 230 -33.02 12.61 5.05
CA ALA A 230 -32.69 13.91 4.48
C ALA A 230 -31.70 14.75 5.32
N ARG A 231 -31.78 14.61 6.65
CA ARG A 231 -30.83 15.22 7.59
C ARG A 231 -29.38 14.78 7.35
N TRP A 232 -29.16 13.51 7.05
CA TRP A 232 -27.83 12.97 6.77
C TRP A 232 -27.34 13.41 5.39
N ALA A 233 -28.23 13.42 4.38
CA ALA A 233 -27.91 13.94 3.05
C ALA A 233 -27.46 15.42 3.14
N ALA A 234 -28.16 16.23 3.94
CA ALA A 234 -27.77 17.59 4.26
C ALA A 234 -26.38 17.66 4.93
N LEU A 235 -26.09 16.79 5.88
CA LEU A 235 -24.78 16.72 6.53
C LEU A 235 -23.65 16.43 5.51
N ARG A 236 -23.85 15.50 4.57
CA ARG A 236 -22.88 15.18 3.50
C ARG A 236 -22.68 16.32 2.51
N LEU A 237 -23.76 17.00 2.13
CA LEU A 237 -23.69 18.16 1.25
C LEU A 237 -22.91 19.31 1.88
N LEU A 238 -23.03 19.49 3.21
CA LEU A 238 -22.19 20.42 3.96
C LEU A 238 -20.73 19.95 4.07
N ASP A 239 -20.51 18.64 4.17
CA ASP A 239 -19.17 18.04 4.14
C ASP A 239 -18.49 18.22 2.78
N GLY A 240 -19.29 18.37 1.72
CA GLY A 240 -18.83 18.55 0.34
C GLY A 240 -18.67 17.26 -0.44
N ASP A 241 -19.43 16.22 -0.09
CA ASP A 241 -19.43 14.93 -0.78
C ASP A 241 -19.82 15.11 -2.26
N ALA A 242 -18.85 14.89 -3.16
CA ALA A 242 -19.01 15.10 -4.58
C ALA A 242 -20.04 14.14 -5.21
N LYS A 243 -20.18 12.92 -4.69
CA LYS A 243 -21.13 11.92 -5.22
C LYS A 243 -22.56 12.27 -4.83
N ILE A 244 -22.79 12.66 -3.57
CA ILE A 244 -24.12 13.15 -3.15
C ILE A 244 -24.47 14.45 -3.88
N ALA A 245 -23.49 15.33 -4.07
CA ALA A 245 -23.70 16.55 -4.85
C ALA A 245 -24.02 16.27 -6.33
N GLU A 246 -23.45 15.21 -6.90
CA GLU A 246 -23.78 14.75 -8.26
C GLU A 246 -25.16 14.09 -8.29
N ALA A 247 -25.49 13.23 -7.33
CA ALA A 247 -26.80 12.59 -7.24
C ALA A 247 -27.95 13.60 -7.04
N VAL A 248 -27.71 14.69 -6.30
CA VAL A 248 -28.63 15.84 -6.21
C VAL A 248 -28.73 16.60 -7.54
N ARG A 249 -27.64 16.68 -8.31
CA ARG A 249 -27.60 17.38 -9.61
C ARG A 249 -28.29 16.58 -10.71
N SER A 250 -28.07 15.27 -10.75
CA SER A 250 -28.62 14.35 -11.74
C SER A 250 -30.06 13.95 -11.44
N GLY A 251 -30.56 14.20 -10.22
CA GLY A 251 -31.87 13.74 -9.77
C GLY A 251 -31.90 12.27 -9.34
N ALA A 252 -30.80 11.53 -9.51
CA ALA A 252 -30.66 10.12 -9.13
C ALA A 252 -30.86 9.89 -7.61
N LEU A 253 -30.74 10.94 -6.78
CA LEU A 253 -31.09 10.87 -5.37
C LEU A 253 -32.57 10.48 -5.15
N GLY A 254 -33.45 10.83 -6.10
CA GLY A 254 -34.86 10.43 -6.11
C GLY A 254 -35.10 9.01 -6.62
N GLU A 255 -34.23 8.48 -7.48
CA GLU A 255 -34.30 7.10 -8.01
C GLU A 255 -33.88 6.05 -6.96
N LEU A 256 -33.02 6.44 -6.01
CA LEU A 256 -32.66 5.61 -4.83
C LEU A 256 -33.84 5.33 -3.90
N ARG A 257 -34.99 5.98 -4.11
CA ARG A 257 -36.27 5.68 -3.44
C ARG A 257 -36.76 4.26 -3.74
N ASP A 258 -36.49 3.75 -4.94
CA ASP A 258 -37.10 2.52 -5.45
C ASP A 258 -36.25 1.25 -5.17
N LEU A 259 -35.13 1.38 -4.44
CA LEU A 259 -34.26 0.25 -4.07
C LEU A 259 -35.00 -0.79 -3.21
N ASN A 260 -36.04 -0.39 -2.49
CA ASN A 260 -36.86 -1.29 -1.68
C ASN A 260 -37.65 -2.31 -2.54
N HIS A 261 -37.91 -1.99 -3.83
CA HIS A 261 -38.69 -2.84 -4.73
C HIS A 261 -37.81 -3.79 -5.58
N GLN A 262 -36.52 -3.48 -5.75
CA GLN A 262 -35.57 -4.33 -6.50
C GLN A 262 -34.95 -5.46 -5.67
N ILE A 263 -35.14 -5.46 -4.35
CA ILE A 263 -34.62 -6.50 -3.44
C ILE A 263 -35.49 -7.78 -3.45
N GLY A 264 -36.71 -7.71 -4.03
CA GLY A 264 -37.67 -8.83 -4.10
C GLY A 264 -37.76 -9.55 -5.45
N SER A 265 -37.15 -9.07 -6.53
CA SER A 265 -37.22 -9.74 -7.84
C SER A 265 -35.85 -9.80 -8.48
N GLY A 266 -35.39 -11.02 -8.76
CA GLY A 266 -34.15 -11.28 -9.51
C GLY A 266 -34.04 -10.41 -10.76
N LEU A 267 -32.80 -10.01 -11.04
CA LEU A 267 -32.34 -9.25 -12.21
C LEU A 267 -33.29 -9.29 -13.42
N ALA A 268 -34.06 -8.22 -13.61
CA ALA A 268 -34.70 -7.90 -14.89
C ALA A 268 -34.55 -6.41 -15.19
N THR A 269 -33.86 -6.16 -16.31
CA THR A 269 -33.72 -4.93 -17.10
C THR A 269 -34.70 -3.78 -16.81
N ALA A 270 -34.19 -2.64 -16.35
CA ALA A 270 -34.93 -1.38 -16.34
C ALA A 270 -34.60 -0.55 -17.60
N ALA A 271 -35.37 -0.79 -18.67
CA ALA A 271 -35.65 0.20 -19.70
C ALA A 271 -37.16 0.49 -19.59
N GLY A 272 -37.53 1.58 -18.92
CA GLY A 272 -38.93 1.96 -18.74
C GLY A 272 -39.05 3.20 -17.88
N ALA A 273 -39.30 4.34 -18.54
CA ALA A 273 -39.36 5.66 -17.93
C ALA A 273 -40.70 5.93 -17.20
N ALA A 274 -40.62 6.59 -16.04
CA ALA A 274 -41.68 7.34 -15.37
C ALA A 274 -41.06 8.58 -14.66
N PRO A 275 -41.83 9.65 -14.37
CA PRO A 275 -41.44 11.03 -14.67
C PRO A 275 -40.42 11.66 -13.71
N ALA A 276 -39.51 12.46 -14.29
CA ALA A 276 -38.48 13.22 -13.60
C ALA A 276 -39.04 14.24 -12.59
N PRO A 277 -38.48 14.35 -11.36
CA PRO A 277 -38.76 15.47 -10.48
C PRO A 277 -38.22 16.78 -11.08
N SER A 278 -38.90 17.88 -10.81
CA SER A 278 -38.65 19.24 -11.35
C SER A 278 -37.17 19.64 -11.39
N SER A 279 -36.69 19.95 -12.59
CA SER A 279 -35.28 20.24 -12.96
C SER A 279 -34.65 21.51 -12.34
N GLN A 280 -35.33 22.21 -11.43
CA GLN A 280 -34.81 23.43 -10.78
C GLN A 280 -34.44 23.26 -9.29
N ALA A 281 -34.84 22.17 -8.64
CA ALA A 281 -34.67 22.01 -7.19
C ALA A 281 -33.23 21.63 -6.78
N GLY A 282 -32.57 20.74 -7.53
CA GLY A 282 -31.20 20.28 -7.24
C GLY A 282 -30.14 21.40 -7.21
N PRO A 283 -30.09 22.31 -8.20
CA PRO A 283 -29.15 23.44 -8.20
C PRO A 283 -29.33 24.40 -7.01
N ALA A 284 -30.57 24.61 -6.55
CA ALA A 284 -30.87 25.47 -5.40
C ALA A 284 -30.33 24.88 -4.09
N VAL A 285 -30.54 23.58 -3.87
CA VAL A 285 -30.00 22.84 -2.71
C VAL A 285 -28.47 22.88 -2.69
N LEU A 286 -27.83 22.71 -3.85
CA LEU A 286 -26.36 22.80 -3.97
C LEU A 286 -25.81 24.20 -3.69
N ALA A 287 -26.52 25.25 -4.12
CA ALA A 287 -26.15 26.63 -3.85
C ALA A 287 -26.28 26.95 -2.35
N ALA A 288 -27.34 26.49 -1.70
CA ALA A 288 -27.55 26.63 -0.27
C ALA A 288 -26.50 25.88 0.56
N ALA A 289 -26.19 24.63 0.18
CA ALA A 289 -25.12 23.85 0.80
C ALA A 289 -23.76 24.57 0.71
N ARG A 290 -23.41 25.12 -0.47
CA ARG A 290 -22.18 25.91 -0.63
C ARG A 290 -22.17 27.13 0.29
N LYS A 291 -23.26 27.89 0.37
CA LYS A 291 -23.37 29.08 1.24
C LYS A 291 -23.23 28.72 2.73
N LEU A 292 -23.90 27.66 3.17
CA LEU A 292 -23.87 27.19 4.55
C LEU A 292 -22.51 26.60 4.93
N ARG A 293 -21.81 25.92 4.00
CA ARG A 293 -20.46 25.39 4.23
C ARG A 293 -19.44 26.49 4.59
N TRP A 294 -19.54 27.66 3.96
CA TRP A 294 -18.71 28.82 4.33
C TRP A 294 -18.99 29.36 5.74
N GLN A 295 -20.21 29.20 6.25
CA GLN A 295 -20.60 29.65 7.59
C GLN A 295 -20.19 28.65 8.69
N VAL A 296 -20.11 27.36 8.37
CA VAL A 296 -19.71 26.29 9.30
C VAL A 296 -18.18 26.14 9.40
N GLY A 297 -17.44 26.53 8.35
CA GLY A 297 -15.97 26.55 8.30
C GLY A 297 -15.35 25.34 7.60
N LYS A 298 -14.13 25.50 7.06
CA LYS A 298 -13.42 24.46 6.28
C LYS A 298 -13.06 23.21 7.09
N ASP A 299 -12.86 23.33 8.41
CA ASP A 299 -12.45 22.23 9.30
C ASP A 299 -13.64 21.43 9.86
N PHE A 300 -14.83 21.54 9.26
CA PHE A 300 -16.04 20.89 9.71
C PHE A 300 -15.89 19.37 9.84
N HIS A 301 -15.39 18.71 8.77
CA HIS A 301 -15.18 17.26 8.75
C HIS A 301 -14.29 16.83 9.92
N GLN A 302 -13.18 17.54 10.12
CA GLN A 302 -12.22 17.27 11.18
C GLN A 302 -12.86 17.43 12.57
N LYS A 303 -13.65 18.48 12.79
CA LYS A 303 -14.36 18.70 14.07
C LYS A 303 -15.45 17.66 14.33
N LEU A 304 -16.17 17.23 13.30
CA LEU A 304 -17.17 16.16 13.42
C LEU A 304 -16.48 14.85 13.82
N MET A 305 -15.36 14.52 13.16
CA MET A 305 -14.57 13.32 13.45
C MET A 305 -13.97 13.36 14.84
N GLU A 306 -13.33 14.45 15.20
CA GLU A 306 -12.81 14.67 16.54
C GLU A 306 -13.92 14.52 17.60
N GLY A 307 -15.14 15.02 17.34
CA GLY A 307 -16.29 14.85 18.21
C GLY A 307 -16.72 13.40 18.38
N VAL A 308 -16.84 12.64 17.29
CA VAL A 308 -17.20 11.21 17.31
C VAL A 308 -16.14 10.39 18.05
N TYR A 309 -14.85 10.62 17.77
CA TYR A 309 -13.75 9.94 18.47
C TYR A 309 -13.72 10.28 19.96
N THR A 310 -13.88 11.55 20.33
CA THR A 310 -13.88 11.99 21.74
C THR A 310 -15.04 11.37 22.51
N GLU A 311 -16.23 11.30 21.91
CA GLU A 311 -17.38 10.65 22.55
C GLU A 311 -17.24 9.14 22.62
N ALA A 312 -16.72 8.49 21.58
CA ALA A 312 -16.44 7.05 21.62
C ALA A 312 -15.45 6.71 22.75
N ALA A 313 -14.38 7.49 22.91
CA ALA A 313 -13.42 7.35 24.01
C ALA A 313 -14.08 7.55 25.37
N ARG A 314 -14.89 8.59 25.53
CA ARG A 314 -15.62 8.88 26.77
C ARG A 314 -16.60 7.78 27.17
N LEU A 315 -17.31 7.21 26.19
CA LEU A 315 -18.24 6.11 26.41
C LEU A 315 -17.50 4.82 26.79
N ALA A 316 -16.40 4.52 26.10
CA ALA A 316 -15.58 3.34 26.41
C ALA A 316 -14.95 3.42 27.80
N ASP A 317 -14.38 4.57 28.17
CA ASP A 317 -13.76 4.79 29.49
C ASP A 317 -14.78 4.64 30.63
N ARG A 318 -16.03 5.07 30.39
CA ARG A 318 -17.13 4.85 31.33
C ARG A 318 -17.61 3.41 31.38
N ALA A 319 -17.64 2.71 30.26
CA ALA A 319 -18.24 1.38 30.16
C ALA A 319 -17.28 0.24 30.52
N VAL A 320 -15.96 0.46 30.44
CA VAL A 320 -14.96 -0.60 30.66
C VAL A 320 -14.22 -0.36 31.96
N THR A 321 -14.28 -1.31 32.88
CA THR A 321 -13.41 -1.34 34.06
C THR A 321 -12.33 -2.42 33.90
N ARG A 322 -11.10 -2.08 34.25
CA ARG A 322 -9.98 -3.04 34.33
C ARG A 322 -9.83 -3.46 35.78
N THR A 323 -10.25 -4.68 36.10
CA THR A 323 -10.10 -5.22 37.44
C THR A 323 -8.64 -5.60 37.69
N GLY A 324 -7.94 -4.81 38.52
CA GLY A 324 -6.86 -5.30 39.38
C GLY A 324 -5.50 -5.67 38.75
N GLU A 325 -4.88 -4.84 37.92
CA GLU A 325 -3.42 -4.94 37.68
C GLU A 325 -2.74 -3.55 37.71
N LYS A 326 -1.57 -3.49 38.38
CA LYS A 326 -0.58 -2.41 38.21
C LYS A 326 -0.29 -2.27 36.71
N PRO A 327 -0.05 -1.05 36.19
CA PRO A 327 0.26 -0.89 34.77
C PRO A 327 1.50 -1.72 34.46
N ARG A 328 1.33 -2.84 33.74
CA ARG A 328 2.45 -3.56 33.12
C ARG A 328 3.25 -2.52 32.34
N PHE A 329 4.57 -2.53 32.50
CA PHE A 329 5.46 -1.71 31.68
C PHE A 329 5.15 -2.03 30.22
N ASP A 330 4.49 -1.10 29.56
CA ASP A 330 3.99 -1.26 28.21
C ASP A 330 5.20 -1.04 27.28
N TRP A 331 5.98 -2.11 27.08
CA TRP A 331 7.18 -2.11 26.23
C TRP A 331 6.85 -1.51 24.86
N ASP A 332 5.69 -1.86 24.32
CA ASP A 332 5.12 -1.31 23.08
C ASP A 332 5.02 0.22 23.12
N ARG A 333 4.50 0.79 24.22
CA ARG A 333 4.37 2.25 24.40
C ARG A 333 5.71 2.95 24.53
N THR A 334 6.72 2.30 25.09
CA THR A 334 8.06 2.85 25.25
C THR A 334 8.81 2.87 23.91
N ILE A 335 8.73 1.76 23.16
CA ILE A 335 9.28 1.65 21.82
C ILE A 335 8.56 2.64 20.89
N ASP A 336 7.23 2.71 20.93
CA ASP A 336 6.47 3.66 20.11
C ASP A 336 6.84 5.10 20.44
N ARG A 337 6.97 5.49 21.72
CA ARG A 337 7.44 6.85 22.06
C ARG A 337 8.81 7.17 21.47
N LEU A 338 9.73 6.21 21.44
CA LEU A 338 11.06 6.41 20.87
C LEU A 338 10.99 6.51 19.34
N VAL A 339 10.36 5.51 18.70
CA VAL A 339 10.26 5.36 17.24
C VAL A 339 9.42 6.47 16.60
N THR A 340 8.36 6.95 17.26
CA THR A 340 7.49 8.01 16.73
C THR A 340 7.86 9.41 17.23
N SER A 341 8.95 9.56 17.99
CA SER A 341 9.40 10.89 18.41
C SER A 341 9.89 11.71 17.22
N ARG A 342 9.64 13.02 17.23
CA ARG A 342 10.11 13.91 16.16
C ARG A 342 11.64 14.01 16.09
N ALA A 343 12.32 13.88 17.23
CA ALA A 343 13.76 14.02 17.34
C ALA A 343 14.51 12.69 17.15
N PHE A 344 14.04 11.59 17.73
CA PHE A 344 14.72 10.29 17.65
C PHE A 344 14.13 9.36 16.58
N GLY A 345 12.90 9.60 16.10
CA GLY A 345 12.26 8.75 15.09
C GLY A 345 12.98 8.71 13.75
N PHE A 346 13.40 9.86 13.21
CA PHE A 346 14.16 9.91 11.94
C PHE A 346 15.59 9.35 12.07
N PRO A 347 16.41 9.72 13.10
CA PRO A 347 17.71 9.10 13.29
C PRO A 347 17.64 7.59 13.52
N LEU A 348 16.69 7.10 14.32
CA LEU A 348 16.53 5.68 14.56
C LEU A 348 16.10 4.93 13.30
N MET A 349 15.24 5.53 12.49
CA MET A 349 14.87 5.01 11.16
C MET A 349 16.07 4.91 10.22
N LEU A 350 16.87 5.97 10.13
CA LEU A 350 18.07 5.95 9.31
C LEU A 350 19.08 4.92 9.84
N ALA A 351 19.27 4.84 11.14
CA ALA A 351 20.18 3.88 11.77
C ALA A 351 19.75 2.43 11.50
N LEU A 352 18.45 2.11 11.63
CA LEU A 352 17.94 0.77 11.36
C LEU A 352 18.05 0.41 9.87
N LEU A 353 17.65 1.31 8.96
CA LEU A 353 17.79 1.08 7.53
C LEU A 353 19.27 0.88 7.16
N THR A 354 20.17 1.71 7.68
CA THR A 354 21.63 1.54 7.50
C THR A 354 22.11 0.19 8.03
N ALA A 355 21.64 -0.27 9.20
CA ALA A 355 21.99 -1.59 9.72
C ALA A 355 21.51 -2.72 8.80
N VAL A 356 20.28 -2.64 8.27
CA VAL A 356 19.76 -3.62 7.31
C VAL A 356 20.58 -3.65 6.03
N PHE A 357 20.91 -2.48 5.46
CA PHE A 357 21.75 -2.40 4.26
C PHE A 357 23.16 -2.90 4.52
N TRP A 358 23.76 -2.55 5.65
CA TRP A 358 25.09 -3.00 6.01
C TRP A 358 25.14 -4.52 6.15
N ILE A 359 24.19 -5.13 6.88
CA ILE A 359 24.07 -6.60 6.98
C ILE A 359 23.87 -7.22 5.59
N THR A 360 23.03 -6.60 4.76
CA THR A 360 22.75 -7.09 3.40
C THR A 360 24.00 -7.06 2.52
N ILE A 361 24.69 -5.94 2.43
CA ILE A 361 25.84 -5.75 1.53
C ILE A 361 27.04 -6.57 2.04
N ALA A 362 27.42 -6.39 3.31
CA ALA A 362 28.56 -7.11 3.89
C ALA A 362 28.29 -8.63 3.94
N GLY A 363 27.07 -9.03 4.32
CA GLY A 363 26.66 -10.42 4.39
C GLY A 363 26.52 -11.09 3.01
N ALA A 364 26.20 -10.34 1.95
CA ALA A 364 26.09 -10.88 0.61
C ALA A 364 27.44 -11.12 -0.08
N ASN A 365 28.49 -10.37 0.27
CA ASN A 365 29.80 -10.50 -0.38
C ASN A 365 30.35 -11.95 -0.36
N VAL A 366 30.14 -12.69 0.73
CA VAL A 366 30.59 -14.08 0.88
C VAL A 366 29.83 -15.05 -0.04
N PRO A 367 28.49 -15.17 0.01
CA PRO A 367 27.76 -16.02 -0.92
C PRO A 367 27.87 -15.56 -2.38
N SER A 368 27.99 -14.26 -2.64
CA SER A 368 28.25 -13.74 -4.00
C SER A 368 29.60 -14.21 -4.53
N SER A 369 30.67 -14.15 -3.74
CA SER A 369 31.98 -14.64 -4.18
C SER A 369 31.98 -16.17 -4.38
N MET A 370 31.29 -16.93 -3.51
CA MET A 370 31.13 -18.37 -3.70
C MET A 370 30.40 -18.71 -5.01
N LEU A 371 29.33 -17.97 -5.35
CA LEU A 371 28.62 -18.14 -6.61
C LEU A 371 29.45 -17.71 -7.81
N ALA A 372 30.21 -16.60 -7.70
CA ALA A 372 31.13 -16.16 -8.74
C ALA A 372 32.20 -17.23 -9.01
N THR A 373 32.83 -17.79 -7.97
CA THR A 373 33.81 -18.86 -8.14
C THR A 373 33.21 -20.14 -8.72
N LEU A 374 31.96 -20.46 -8.39
CA LEU A 374 31.29 -21.63 -8.98
C LEU A 374 30.91 -21.38 -10.45
N LEU A 375 30.16 -20.32 -10.73
CA LEU A 375 29.56 -20.08 -12.04
C LEU A 375 30.57 -19.48 -13.04
N ILE A 376 31.37 -18.52 -12.60
CA ILE A 376 32.31 -17.78 -13.46
C ILE A 376 33.67 -18.49 -13.48
N ASP A 377 34.28 -18.78 -12.34
CA ASP A 377 35.66 -19.30 -12.35
C ASP A 377 35.77 -20.80 -12.69
N LYS A 378 34.69 -21.58 -12.51
CA LYS A 378 34.68 -23.04 -12.75
C LYS A 378 33.79 -23.45 -13.92
N VAL A 379 32.50 -23.07 -13.90
CA VAL A 379 31.55 -23.53 -14.91
C VAL A 379 31.79 -22.86 -16.27
N HIS A 380 32.10 -21.56 -16.34
CA HIS A 380 32.43 -20.92 -17.62
C HIS A 380 33.62 -21.59 -18.34
N PRO A 381 34.80 -21.79 -17.70
CA PRO A 381 35.90 -22.53 -18.34
C PRO A 381 35.55 -23.98 -18.70
N LEU A 382 34.71 -24.65 -17.89
CA LEU A 382 34.23 -25.99 -18.21
C LEU A 382 33.36 -25.99 -19.48
N LEU A 383 32.47 -25.00 -19.64
CA LEU A 383 31.67 -24.86 -20.85
C LEU A 383 32.54 -24.53 -22.07
N LYS A 384 33.56 -23.68 -21.92
CA LYS A 384 34.52 -23.37 -22.99
C LYS A 384 35.30 -24.61 -23.43
N SER A 385 35.78 -25.41 -22.48
CA SER A 385 36.49 -26.67 -22.80
C SER A 385 35.58 -27.72 -23.43
N ALA A 386 34.32 -27.82 -23.01
CA ALA A 386 33.32 -28.67 -23.64
C ALA A 386 32.98 -28.21 -25.08
N ALA A 387 32.82 -26.91 -25.30
CA ALA A 387 32.58 -26.34 -26.62
C ALA A 387 33.77 -26.58 -27.57
N ALA A 388 34.99 -26.44 -27.06
CA ALA A 388 36.21 -26.78 -27.81
C ALA A 388 36.28 -28.28 -28.16
N ALA A 389 35.93 -29.16 -27.22
CA ALA A 389 35.88 -30.61 -27.46
C ALA A 389 34.84 -31.02 -28.52
N LEU A 390 33.74 -30.25 -28.64
CA LEU A 390 32.70 -30.43 -29.65
C LEU A 390 33.02 -29.74 -30.99
N ALA A 391 34.18 -29.09 -31.12
CA ALA A 391 34.56 -28.27 -32.26
C ALA A 391 33.49 -27.22 -32.63
N ALA A 392 32.85 -26.63 -31.61
CA ALA A 392 31.86 -25.59 -31.81
C ALA A 392 32.48 -24.38 -32.53
N PRO A 393 31.79 -23.79 -33.53
CA PRO A 393 32.27 -22.57 -34.17
C PRO A 393 32.50 -21.45 -33.16
N TRP A 394 33.55 -20.64 -33.36
CA TRP A 394 33.92 -19.55 -32.46
C TRP A 394 32.75 -18.59 -32.13
N TRP A 395 31.87 -18.36 -33.10
CA TRP A 395 30.72 -17.46 -32.91
C TRP A 395 29.62 -18.09 -32.04
N LEU A 396 29.49 -19.41 -32.05
CA LEU A 396 28.48 -20.12 -31.27
C LEU A 396 28.91 -20.23 -29.81
N ASP A 397 30.17 -20.61 -29.59
CA ASP A 397 30.79 -20.63 -28.27
C ASP A 397 30.81 -19.23 -27.65
N GLY A 398 31.30 -18.22 -28.39
CA GLY A 398 31.32 -16.83 -27.92
C GLY A 398 29.92 -16.29 -27.60
N LEU A 399 28.95 -16.45 -28.50
CA LEU A 399 27.60 -15.93 -28.27
C LEU A 399 26.91 -16.59 -27.07
N LEU A 400 26.96 -17.92 -26.97
CA LEU A 400 26.23 -18.66 -25.93
C LEU A 400 26.96 -18.69 -24.59
N VAL A 401 28.28 -18.85 -24.59
CA VAL A 401 29.07 -19.01 -23.37
C VAL A 401 29.57 -17.66 -22.86
N ASP A 402 30.26 -16.88 -23.71
CA ASP A 402 30.82 -15.59 -23.31
C ASP A 402 29.76 -14.47 -23.25
N GLY A 403 28.73 -14.54 -24.10
CA GLY A 403 27.61 -13.62 -24.10
C GLY A 403 26.50 -14.03 -23.12
N VAL A 404 25.66 -14.99 -23.53
CA VAL A 404 24.42 -15.36 -22.83
C VAL A 404 24.70 -15.90 -21.43
N TYR A 405 25.51 -16.96 -21.32
CA TYR A 405 25.77 -17.62 -20.04
C TYR A 405 26.45 -16.67 -19.06
N LEU A 406 27.55 -16.03 -19.44
CA LEU A 406 28.31 -15.14 -18.55
C LEU A 406 27.46 -13.98 -18.02
N ALA A 407 26.61 -13.38 -18.86
CA ALA A 407 25.67 -12.35 -18.42
C ALA A 407 24.67 -12.86 -17.38
N THR A 408 24.09 -14.05 -17.60
CA THR A 408 23.18 -14.65 -16.62
C THR A 408 23.88 -15.07 -15.34
N ALA A 409 25.10 -15.61 -15.42
CA ALA A 409 25.91 -16.01 -14.28
C ALA A 409 26.26 -14.80 -13.39
N TRP A 410 26.64 -13.68 -14.01
CA TRP A 410 26.90 -12.41 -13.31
C TRP A 410 25.68 -11.91 -12.56
N VAL A 411 24.52 -11.85 -13.24
CA VAL A 411 23.26 -11.42 -12.61
C VAL A 411 22.91 -12.33 -11.44
N VAL A 412 23.05 -13.65 -11.59
CA VAL A 412 22.79 -14.58 -10.49
C VAL A 412 23.77 -14.41 -9.33
N ALA A 413 25.07 -14.31 -9.58
CA ALA A 413 26.09 -14.21 -8.55
C ALA A 413 25.99 -12.90 -7.74
N VAL A 414 25.70 -11.78 -8.40
CA VAL A 414 25.67 -10.46 -7.77
C VAL A 414 24.30 -10.12 -7.17
N MET A 415 23.20 -10.43 -7.85
CA MET A 415 21.87 -9.98 -7.45
C MET A 415 21.19 -10.90 -6.43
N LEU A 416 21.38 -12.24 -6.54
CA LEU A 416 20.65 -13.20 -5.70
C LEU A 416 20.98 -13.07 -4.21
N PRO A 417 22.26 -13.04 -3.77
CA PRO A 417 22.56 -13.08 -2.34
C PRO A 417 22.11 -11.84 -1.56
N PRO A 418 22.31 -10.60 -2.04
CA PRO A 418 21.76 -9.43 -1.36
C PRO A 418 20.24 -9.46 -1.26
N MET A 419 19.53 -9.87 -2.30
CA MET A 419 18.06 -9.98 -2.25
C MET A 419 17.59 -11.08 -1.29
N ALA A 420 18.32 -12.20 -1.26
CA ALA A 420 18.08 -13.32 -0.35
C ALA A 420 18.27 -12.94 1.12
N ILE A 421 19.04 -11.90 1.43
CA ILE A 421 19.22 -11.38 2.80
C ILE A 421 18.24 -10.22 3.08
N PHE A 422 18.14 -9.27 2.14
CA PHE A 422 17.34 -8.06 2.29
C PHE A 422 15.86 -8.36 2.47
N PHE A 423 15.25 -9.20 1.63
CA PHE A 423 13.81 -9.44 1.71
C PHE A 423 13.37 -10.15 2.98
N PRO A 424 14.06 -11.19 3.48
CA PRO A 424 13.73 -11.74 4.79
C PRO A 424 13.85 -10.70 5.89
N LEU A 425 14.96 -9.95 5.97
CA LEU A 425 15.15 -8.93 7.01
C LEU A 425 14.05 -7.86 6.97
N PHE A 426 13.72 -7.36 5.77
CA PHE A 426 12.67 -6.38 5.59
C PHE A 426 11.29 -6.94 5.96
N THR A 427 10.99 -8.19 5.58
CA THR A 427 9.72 -8.85 5.93
C THR A 427 9.63 -9.11 7.44
N LEU A 428 10.74 -9.41 8.12
CA LEU A 428 10.77 -9.52 9.59
C LEU A 428 10.47 -8.17 10.27
N LEU A 429 10.99 -7.07 9.74
CA LEU A 429 10.67 -5.72 10.23
C LEU A 429 9.22 -5.32 9.95
N GLU A 430 8.66 -5.78 8.84
CA GLU A 430 7.25 -5.62 8.48
C GLU A 430 6.35 -6.40 9.47
N ASP A 431 6.63 -7.68 9.67
CA ASP A 431 5.90 -8.60 10.57
C ASP A 431 5.98 -8.15 12.03
N PHE A 432 7.12 -7.59 12.45
CA PHE A 432 7.29 -7.01 13.77
C PHE A 432 6.40 -5.77 13.98
N GLY A 433 6.03 -5.08 12.90
CA GLY A 433 5.22 -3.87 12.94
C GLY A 433 6.04 -2.57 12.96
N TYR A 434 7.36 -2.62 12.75
CA TYR A 434 8.20 -1.42 12.72
C TYR A 434 7.92 -0.54 11.50
N LEU A 435 7.79 -1.15 10.32
CA LEU A 435 7.57 -0.43 9.06
C LEU A 435 6.33 0.50 9.08
N PRO A 436 5.15 0.08 9.59
CA PRO A 436 4.02 0.98 9.81
C PRO A 436 4.35 2.26 10.60
N ARG A 437 5.24 2.20 11.62
CA ARG A 437 5.66 3.39 12.37
C ARG A 437 6.54 4.31 11.51
N VAL A 438 7.42 3.74 10.69
CA VAL A 438 8.22 4.51 9.72
C VAL A 438 7.32 5.26 8.74
N ALA A 439 6.28 4.59 8.22
CA ALA A 439 5.30 5.24 7.37
C ALA A 439 4.61 6.43 8.06
N PHE A 440 4.27 6.28 9.36
CA PHE A 440 3.71 7.37 10.15
C PHE A 440 4.65 8.58 10.32
N ASN A 441 5.95 8.35 10.53
CA ASN A 441 6.93 9.43 10.65
C ASN A 441 7.07 10.25 9.35
N LEU A 442 6.98 9.58 8.20
CA LEU A 442 7.13 10.19 6.87
C LEU A 442 5.80 10.68 6.27
N ASP A 443 4.66 10.30 6.84
CA ASP A 443 3.31 10.59 6.31
C ASP A 443 3.10 12.09 6.07
N ARG A 444 3.45 12.94 7.04
CA ARG A 444 3.33 14.41 6.89
C ARG A 444 4.18 14.95 5.72
N MET A 445 5.33 14.35 5.43
CA MET A 445 6.19 14.76 4.33
C MET A 445 5.59 14.35 2.98
N PHE A 446 5.08 13.12 2.88
CA PHE A 446 4.41 12.63 1.67
C PHE A 446 3.10 13.38 1.40
N GLN A 447 2.29 13.65 2.42
CA GLN A 447 1.05 14.43 2.28
C GLN A 447 1.31 15.84 1.73
N ARG A 448 2.39 16.52 2.16
CA ARG A 448 2.74 17.86 1.66
C ARG A 448 3.06 17.88 0.16
N VAL A 449 3.55 16.78 -0.39
CA VAL A 449 3.83 16.64 -1.83
C VAL A 449 2.67 16.03 -2.61
N GLY A 450 1.51 15.81 -1.98
CA GLY A 450 0.33 15.21 -2.60
C GLY A 450 0.46 13.71 -2.85
N ALA A 451 1.22 13.02 -2.00
CA ALA A 451 1.43 11.58 -2.00
C ALA A 451 0.96 10.94 -0.67
N HIS A 452 0.88 9.61 -0.63
CA HIS A 452 0.38 8.85 0.51
C HIS A 452 1.53 8.39 1.42
N GLY A 453 1.36 8.41 2.76
CA GLY A 453 2.38 7.92 3.69
C GLY A 453 2.84 6.46 3.49
N LYS A 454 2.01 5.58 2.92
CA LYS A 454 2.39 4.20 2.56
C LYS A 454 3.47 4.15 1.46
N GLN A 455 3.67 5.23 0.70
CA GLN A 455 4.77 5.36 -0.27
C GLN A 455 6.15 5.31 0.41
N ALA A 456 6.25 5.66 1.70
CA ALA A 456 7.48 5.48 2.46
C ALA A 456 7.92 4.01 2.51
N LEU A 457 6.96 3.08 2.62
CA LEU A 457 7.20 1.64 2.67
C LEU A 457 7.68 1.09 1.32
N THR A 458 7.04 1.55 0.24
CA THR A 458 7.41 1.14 -1.12
C THR A 458 8.79 1.68 -1.46
N MET A 459 9.06 2.95 -1.13
CA MET A 459 10.38 3.56 -1.30
C MET A 459 11.45 2.81 -0.51
N ALA A 460 11.19 2.48 0.77
CA ALA A 460 12.10 1.70 1.61
C ALA A 460 12.44 0.34 0.99
N MET A 461 11.45 -0.33 0.38
CA MET A 461 11.65 -1.59 -0.34
C MET A 461 12.42 -1.40 -1.66
N GLY A 462 12.34 -0.23 -2.29
CA GLY A 462 12.98 0.11 -3.57
C GLY A 462 14.50 0.07 -3.49
N TRP A 463 15.05 0.47 -2.35
CA TRP A 463 16.48 0.40 -2.06
C TRP A 463 17.06 -1.02 -2.14
N GLY A 464 16.25 -2.04 -1.89
CA GLY A 464 16.60 -3.42 -2.21
C GLY A 464 16.38 -3.70 -3.69
N CYS A 465 15.12 -3.64 -4.13
CA CYS A 465 14.75 -3.88 -5.52
C CYS A 465 13.53 -3.05 -5.93
N ASN A 466 13.69 -2.23 -6.96
CA ASN A 466 12.61 -1.40 -7.49
C ASN A 466 11.43 -2.23 -8.02
N ALA A 467 11.67 -3.39 -8.64
CA ALA A 467 10.60 -4.27 -9.12
C ALA A 467 9.72 -4.77 -7.97
N ALA A 468 10.33 -5.20 -6.86
CA ALA A 468 9.59 -5.70 -5.71
C ALA A 468 8.80 -4.57 -5.01
N ALA A 469 9.40 -3.39 -4.92
CA ALA A 469 8.74 -2.20 -4.40
C ALA A 469 7.53 -1.74 -5.23
N ILE A 470 7.58 -1.86 -6.56
CA ILE A 470 6.40 -1.58 -7.40
C ILE A 470 5.26 -2.56 -7.09
N VAL A 471 5.56 -3.84 -6.84
CA VAL A 471 4.53 -4.81 -6.42
C VAL A 471 3.94 -4.42 -5.06
N SER A 472 4.75 -3.91 -4.13
CA SER A 472 4.26 -3.48 -2.80
C SER A 472 3.42 -2.20 -2.86
N THR A 473 3.42 -1.43 -3.95
CA THR A 473 2.51 -0.27 -4.11
C THR A 473 1.03 -0.62 -4.07
N ARG A 474 0.67 -1.91 -4.16
CA ARG A 474 -0.70 -2.41 -3.95
C ARG A 474 -1.28 -2.10 -2.57
N ILE A 475 -0.44 -1.78 -1.59
CA ILE A 475 -0.91 -1.32 -0.28
C ILE A 475 -1.56 0.08 -0.36
N ILE A 476 -1.29 0.86 -1.40
CA ILE A 476 -1.82 2.22 -1.60
C ILE A 476 -3.17 2.11 -2.31
N ASP A 477 -4.23 2.54 -1.64
CA ASP A 477 -5.61 2.34 -2.08
C ASP A 477 -5.98 3.28 -3.23
N SER A 478 -5.52 4.52 -3.17
CA SER A 478 -5.76 5.53 -4.22
C SER A 478 -4.98 5.20 -5.50
N PRO A 479 -5.66 4.98 -6.66
CA PRO A 479 -4.98 4.68 -7.92
C PRO A 479 -4.00 5.76 -8.37
N ARG A 480 -4.33 7.03 -8.07
CA ARG A 480 -3.50 8.20 -8.38
C ARG A 480 -2.21 8.19 -7.57
N GLU A 481 -2.32 8.06 -6.24
CA GLU A 481 -1.16 8.08 -5.34
C GLU A 481 -0.31 6.82 -5.54
N ARG A 482 -0.94 5.67 -5.82
CA ARG A 482 -0.25 4.44 -6.22
C ARG A 482 0.59 4.67 -7.47
N LEU A 483 0.05 5.35 -8.49
CA LEU A 483 0.79 5.64 -9.71
C LEU A 483 1.98 6.60 -9.47
N ILE A 484 1.81 7.61 -8.61
CA ILE A 484 2.92 8.49 -8.18
C ILE A 484 4.03 7.65 -7.52
N ALA A 485 3.66 6.75 -6.61
CA ALA A 485 4.61 5.84 -5.97
C ALA A 485 5.32 4.94 -6.99
N ILE A 486 4.60 4.36 -7.95
CA ILE A 486 5.17 3.52 -9.02
C ILE A 486 6.22 4.29 -9.84
N ILE A 487 5.92 5.53 -10.24
CA ILE A 487 6.81 6.35 -11.08
C ILE A 487 8.05 6.78 -10.29
N THR A 488 7.86 7.24 -9.06
CA THR A 488 8.94 7.84 -8.26
C THR A 488 9.84 6.83 -7.56
N ASN A 489 9.43 5.57 -7.46
CA ASN A 489 10.23 4.54 -6.81
C ASN A 489 11.58 4.27 -7.51
N ASN A 490 11.73 4.65 -8.79
CA ASN A 490 13.01 4.58 -9.50
C ASN A 490 14.14 5.36 -8.79
N PHE A 491 13.81 6.46 -8.11
CA PHE A 491 14.78 7.32 -7.43
C PHE A 491 15.32 6.72 -6.13
N ALA A 492 14.81 5.57 -5.69
CA ALA A 492 15.45 4.75 -4.67
C ALA A 492 16.59 3.93 -5.30
N LEU A 493 17.81 4.06 -4.76
CA LEU A 493 18.98 3.30 -5.22
C LEU A 493 18.80 1.82 -4.90
N CYS A 494 18.39 1.03 -5.89
CA CYS A 494 18.29 -0.41 -5.76
C CYS A 494 19.66 -1.09 -5.69
N ASN A 495 19.68 -2.36 -5.26
CA ASN A 495 20.90 -3.15 -5.08
C ASN A 495 21.91 -3.01 -6.24
N GLY A 496 21.47 -3.18 -7.49
CA GLY A 496 22.36 -3.09 -8.64
C GLY A 496 23.00 -1.74 -8.94
N ARG A 497 22.59 -0.66 -8.26
CA ARG A 497 23.21 0.66 -8.43
C ARG A 497 24.28 0.94 -7.36
N TRP A 498 24.24 0.26 -6.22
CA TRP A 498 25.19 0.49 -5.13
C TRP A 498 26.66 0.21 -5.49
N PRO A 499 27.01 -0.88 -6.20
CA PRO A 499 28.40 -1.12 -6.59
C PRO A 499 28.99 0.01 -7.42
N THR A 500 28.22 0.55 -8.38
CA THR A 500 28.62 1.71 -9.19
C THR A 500 28.89 2.93 -8.30
N GLN A 501 27.98 3.24 -7.36
CA GLN A 501 28.16 4.39 -6.46
C GLN A 501 29.40 4.23 -5.58
N ILE A 502 29.59 3.05 -4.97
CA ILE A 502 30.68 2.77 -4.04
C ILE A 502 32.03 2.79 -4.76
N LEU A 503 32.13 2.14 -5.92
CA LEU A 503 33.37 2.03 -6.69
C LEU A 503 33.83 3.41 -7.20
N ILE A 504 32.92 4.15 -7.84
CA ILE A 504 33.23 5.45 -8.45
C ILE A 504 33.51 6.50 -7.37
N ALA A 505 32.76 6.50 -6.27
CA ALA A 505 33.06 7.36 -5.12
C ALA A 505 34.43 7.06 -4.53
N SER A 506 34.79 5.78 -4.37
CA SER A 506 36.06 5.38 -3.76
C SER A 506 37.26 5.74 -4.62
N ILE A 507 37.18 5.53 -5.93
CA ILE A 507 38.27 5.82 -6.87
C ILE A 507 38.43 7.33 -7.07
N PHE A 508 37.36 8.04 -7.44
CA PHE A 508 37.48 9.43 -7.90
C PHE A 508 37.28 10.47 -6.82
N VAL A 509 36.38 10.24 -5.84
CA VAL A 509 36.09 11.23 -4.79
C VAL A 509 36.99 10.97 -3.58
N GLY A 510 37.13 9.71 -3.16
CA GLY A 510 38.06 9.28 -2.12
C GLY A 510 39.52 9.56 -2.50
N GLY A 511 39.86 9.48 -3.80
CA GLY A 511 41.18 9.79 -4.33
C GLY A 511 41.58 11.28 -4.23
N LEU A 512 40.64 12.21 -3.95
CA LEU A 512 40.93 13.64 -3.80
C LEU A 512 41.50 14.00 -2.43
N VAL A 513 41.34 13.11 -1.45
CA VAL A 513 41.68 13.37 -0.05
C VAL A 513 42.77 12.41 0.43
N PRO A 514 43.50 12.76 1.51
CA PRO A 514 44.47 11.84 2.10
C PRO A 514 43.85 10.49 2.48
N ALA A 515 44.64 9.41 2.41
CA ALA A 515 44.17 8.03 2.57
C ALA A 515 43.37 7.75 3.85
N HIS A 516 43.65 8.45 4.95
CA HIS A 516 42.93 8.30 6.21
C HIS A 516 41.50 8.89 6.19
N LEU A 517 41.21 9.84 5.28
CA LEU A 517 39.88 10.43 5.08
C LEU A 517 39.14 9.83 3.88
N ALA A 518 39.83 9.13 2.98
CA ALA A 518 39.28 8.61 1.73
C ALA A 518 38.01 7.76 1.94
N GLY A 519 38.04 6.86 2.93
CA GLY A 519 36.88 6.02 3.27
C GLY A 519 35.67 6.83 3.75
N LEU A 520 35.89 7.83 4.60
CA LEU A 520 34.82 8.68 5.13
C LEU A 520 34.20 9.56 4.03
N ILE A 521 35.02 10.15 3.18
CA ILE A 521 34.56 11.04 2.10
C ILE A 521 33.85 10.25 1.00
N SER A 522 34.35 9.07 0.65
CA SER A 522 33.65 8.15 -0.27
C SER A 522 32.28 7.78 0.27
N ALA A 523 32.20 7.35 1.54
CA ALA A 523 30.94 6.99 2.19
C ALA A 523 29.96 8.18 2.25
N LEU A 524 30.45 9.38 2.59
CA LEU A 524 29.64 10.60 2.62
C LEU A 524 29.08 10.93 1.23
N SER A 525 29.89 10.83 0.17
CA SER A 525 29.46 11.03 -1.21
C SER A 525 28.31 10.09 -1.60
N VAL A 526 28.44 8.80 -1.30
CA VAL A 526 27.39 7.82 -1.56
C VAL A 526 26.12 8.14 -0.77
N VAL A 527 26.23 8.50 0.51
CA VAL A 527 25.08 8.92 1.34
C VAL A 527 24.42 10.18 0.78
N THR A 528 25.20 11.14 0.25
CA THR A 528 24.67 12.33 -0.40
C THR A 528 23.82 11.98 -1.63
N ILE A 529 24.30 11.09 -2.50
CA ILE A 529 23.52 10.61 -3.66
C ILE A 529 22.24 9.89 -3.21
N ALA A 530 22.33 9.08 -2.14
CA ALA A 530 21.18 8.41 -1.55
C ALA A 530 20.11 9.41 -1.06
N VAL A 531 20.52 10.43 -0.30
CA VAL A 531 19.61 11.49 0.16
C VAL A 531 19.06 12.31 -1.01
N LEU A 532 19.84 12.56 -2.06
CA LEU A 532 19.38 13.20 -3.28
C LEU A 532 18.26 12.40 -3.95
N GLY A 533 18.34 11.07 -3.98
CA GLY A 533 17.27 10.19 -4.46
C GLY A 533 15.94 10.37 -3.71
N VAL A 534 16.02 10.48 -2.39
CA VAL A 534 14.84 10.78 -1.54
C VAL A 534 14.29 12.17 -1.87
N ALA A 535 15.14 13.17 -2.01
CA ALA A 535 14.73 14.53 -2.37
C ALA A 535 14.05 14.58 -3.75
N LEU A 536 14.59 13.88 -4.74
CA LEU A 536 14.00 13.75 -6.08
C LEU A 536 12.65 13.03 -6.04
N THR A 537 12.51 11.99 -5.22
CA THR A 537 11.21 11.33 -4.98
C THR A 537 10.16 12.33 -4.52
N PHE A 538 10.48 13.19 -3.56
CA PHE A 538 9.58 14.24 -3.10
C PHE A 538 9.30 15.29 -4.17
N ALA A 539 10.33 15.77 -4.87
CA ALA A 539 10.20 16.80 -5.91
C ALA A 539 9.32 16.33 -7.09
N VAL A 540 9.55 15.11 -7.58
CA VAL A 540 8.77 14.54 -8.68
C VAL A 540 7.35 14.16 -8.23
N SER A 541 7.18 13.66 -6.99
CA SER A 541 5.84 13.43 -6.44
C SER A 541 5.02 14.73 -6.39
N TRP A 542 5.64 15.82 -5.94
CA TRP A 542 5.03 17.16 -5.92
C TRP A 542 4.69 17.68 -7.32
N LEU A 543 5.61 17.51 -8.28
CA LEU A 543 5.39 17.93 -9.66
C LEU A 543 4.22 17.18 -10.29
N LEU A 544 4.22 15.85 -10.19
CA LEU A 544 3.18 14.99 -10.76
C LEU A 544 1.81 15.24 -10.12
N SER A 545 1.75 15.41 -8.80
CA SER A 545 0.50 15.61 -8.07
C SER A 545 -0.19 16.94 -8.41
N ARG A 546 0.56 17.97 -8.83
CA ARG A 546 0.02 19.28 -9.24
C ARG A 546 -0.22 19.42 -10.74
N THR A 547 0.48 18.66 -11.58
CA THR A 547 0.42 18.80 -13.03
C THR A 547 -0.51 17.77 -13.68
N VAL A 548 -0.03 16.53 -13.81
CA VAL A 548 -0.65 15.47 -14.63
C VAL A 548 -1.65 14.64 -13.81
N LEU A 549 -1.38 14.44 -12.52
CA LEU A 549 -2.18 13.60 -11.63
C LEU A 549 -2.88 14.48 -10.60
N ARG A 550 -3.89 15.26 -11.01
CA ARG A 550 -4.71 16.11 -10.12
C ARG A 550 -5.87 15.32 -9.52
N GLY A 551 -6.22 15.58 -8.26
CA GLY A 551 -7.33 14.92 -7.55
C GLY A 551 -7.28 15.18 -6.05
N GLU A 552 -8.33 14.75 -5.33
CA GLU A 552 -8.39 14.83 -3.87
C GLU A 552 -7.42 13.83 -3.23
N VAL A 553 -6.84 14.22 -2.08
CA VAL A 553 -5.92 13.38 -1.30
C VAL A 553 -6.72 12.35 -0.51
N SER A 554 -6.27 11.09 -0.49
CA SER A 554 -6.94 10.07 0.31
C SER A 554 -6.76 10.35 1.81
N VAL A 555 -7.81 10.13 2.60
CA VAL A 555 -7.74 10.31 4.06
C VAL A 555 -6.97 9.12 4.65
N PHE A 556 -5.86 9.42 5.30
CA PHE A 556 -4.98 8.41 5.90
C PHE A 556 -5.55 7.92 7.25
N ASN A 557 -6.12 6.72 7.27
CA ASN A 557 -6.38 5.99 8.52
C ASN A 557 -5.39 4.82 8.64
N LEU A 558 -4.14 5.10 9.04
CA LEU A 558 -3.17 4.04 9.31
C LEU A 558 -3.31 3.57 10.74
N GLU A 559 -3.96 2.44 10.91
CA GLU A 559 -3.94 1.73 12.18
C GLU A 559 -2.53 1.16 12.39
N LEU A 560 -1.87 1.57 13.48
CA LEU A 560 -0.63 0.94 13.90
C LEU A 560 -0.95 -0.47 14.43
N PRO A 561 -0.51 -1.55 13.76
CA PRO A 561 -0.75 -2.90 14.27
C PRO A 561 0.04 -3.09 15.58
N PRO A 562 -0.47 -3.90 16.53
CA PRO A 562 0.28 -4.26 17.73
C PRO A 562 1.58 -4.98 17.34
N TYR A 563 2.64 -4.83 18.15
CA TYR A 563 3.87 -5.58 17.92
C TYR A 563 3.59 -7.08 17.99
N ARG A 564 4.09 -7.84 17.02
CA ARG A 564 3.96 -9.30 16.98
C ARG A 564 5.32 -9.93 16.78
N PRO A 565 5.68 -10.98 17.55
CA PRO A 565 6.93 -11.68 17.29
C PRO A 565 6.86 -12.33 15.89
N PRO A 566 7.86 -12.10 15.02
CA PRO A 566 7.84 -12.63 13.67
C PRO A 566 8.08 -14.14 13.67
N ARG A 567 7.44 -14.87 12.74
CA ARG A 567 7.66 -16.32 12.56
C ARG A 567 8.89 -16.55 11.69
N ILE A 568 10.08 -16.37 12.28
CA ILE A 568 11.38 -16.27 11.59
C ILE A 568 11.55 -17.29 10.43
N LEU A 569 11.42 -18.58 10.71
CA LEU A 569 11.64 -19.63 9.70
C LEU A 569 10.63 -19.58 8.55
N ARG A 570 9.33 -19.36 8.87
CA ARG A 570 8.29 -19.25 7.86
C ARG A 570 8.52 -18.02 6.98
N THR A 571 8.82 -16.87 7.60
CA THR A 571 9.06 -15.61 6.91
C THR A 571 10.26 -15.69 5.98
N ILE A 572 11.36 -16.33 6.40
CA ILE A 572 12.54 -16.58 5.56
C ILE A 572 12.17 -17.43 4.34
N TYR A 573 11.50 -18.57 4.55
CA TYR A 573 11.11 -19.46 3.45
C TYR A 573 10.21 -18.76 2.42
N THR A 574 9.12 -18.12 2.89
CA THR A 574 8.18 -17.44 2.00
C THR A 574 8.81 -16.26 1.28
N SER A 575 9.68 -15.49 1.93
CA SER A 575 10.31 -14.33 1.28
C SER A 575 11.32 -14.76 0.20
N LEU A 576 12.09 -15.85 0.42
CA LEU A 576 13.02 -16.38 -0.56
C LEU A 576 12.30 -16.95 -1.79
N ILE A 577 11.31 -17.82 -1.58
CA ILE A 577 10.64 -18.50 -2.70
C ILE A 577 9.66 -17.56 -3.41
N ASP A 578 8.78 -16.89 -2.67
CA ASP A 578 7.68 -16.14 -3.27
C ASP A 578 8.11 -14.75 -3.78
N ARG A 579 9.20 -14.18 -3.26
CA ARG A 579 9.69 -12.86 -3.69
C ARG A 579 11.02 -12.93 -4.44
N THR A 580 12.06 -13.54 -3.85
CA THR A 580 13.41 -13.53 -4.46
C THR A 580 13.45 -14.34 -5.76
N ALA A 581 12.95 -15.58 -5.77
CA ALA A 581 13.04 -16.45 -6.94
C ALA A 581 12.28 -15.91 -8.17
N ILE A 582 11.07 -15.36 -7.98
CA ILE A 582 10.26 -14.81 -9.07
C ILE A 582 10.94 -13.60 -9.72
N VAL A 583 11.54 -12.72 -8.91
CA VAL A 583 12.24 -11.53 -9.41
C VAL A 583 13.56 -11.94 -10.09
N LEU A 584 14.29 -12.88 -9.51
CA LEU A 584 15.52 -13.41 -10.10
C LEU A 584 15.27 -14.06 -11.46
N TRP A 585 14.22 -14.89 -11.58
CA TRP A 585 13.85 -15.51 -12.86
C TRP A 585 13.62 -14.46 -13.96
N ARG A 586 12.91 -13.37 -13.64
CA ARG A 586 12.72 -12.27 -14.59
C ARG A 586 14.03 -11.62 -14.98
N ALA A 587 14.92 -11.36 -14.01
CA ALA A 587 16.23 -10.78 -14.28
C ALA A 587 17.06 -11.67 -15.22
N VAL A 588 17.08 -12.99 -15.01
CA VAL A 588 17.78 -13.95 -15.87
C VAL A 588 17.21 -13.95 -17.30
N VAL A 589 15.88 -13.98 -17.45
CA VAL A 589 15.22 -13.95 -18.76
C VAL A 589 15.56 -12.70 -19.56
N PHE A 590 15.71 -11.54 -18.91
CA PHE A 590 16.12 -10.31 -19.58
C PHE A 590 17.64 -10.21 -19.77
N ALA A 591 18.45 -10.80 -18.89
CA ALA A 591 19.92 -10.74 -18.96
C ALA A 591 20.49 -11.61 -20.09
N ALA A 592 19.90 -12.77 -20.37
CA ALA A 592 20.33 -13.67 -21.44
C ALA A 592 20.41 -12.98 -22.82
N PRO A 593 19.35 -12.35 -23.35
CA PRO A 593 19.42 -11.64 -24.63
C PRO A 593 20.31 -10.39 -24.56
N ALA A 594 20.47 -9.78 -23.38
CA ALA A 594 21.40 -8.67 -23.18
C ALA A 594 22.85 -9.13 -23.42
N GLY A 595 23.24 -10.26 -22.82
CA GLY A 595 24.56 -10.86 -23.00
C GLY A 595 24.85 -11.21 -24.46
N ALA A 596 23.86 -11.76 -25.17
CA ALA A 596 23.97 -11.97 -26.61
C ALA A 596 24.22 -10.67 -27.38
N ALA A 597 23.48 -9.59 -27.04
CA ALA A 597 23.64 -8.29 -27.67
C ALA A 597 25.02 -7.66 -27.38
N ILE A 598 25.51 -7.75 -26.13
CA ILE A 598 26.87 -7.30 -25.74
C ILE A 598 27.91 -7.99 -26.63
N TRP A 599 27.84 -9.32 -26.70
CA TRP A 599 28.81 -10.09 -27.45
C TRP A 599 28.78 -9.78 -28.95
N LEU A 600 27.58 -9.68 -29.54
CA LEU A 600 27.42 -9.32 -30.96
C LEU A 600 27.96 -7.93 -31.27
N LEU A 601 27.68 -6.94 -30.42
CA LEU A 601 28.17 -5.57 -30.64
C LEU A 601 29.70 -5.49 -30.57
N ALA A 602 30.34 -6.27 -29.69
CA ALA A 602 31.79 -6.28 -29.57
C ALA A 602 32.49 -7.09 -30.68
N ASN A 603 31.87 -8.18 -31.17
CA ASN A 603 32.53 -9.14 -32.07
C ASN A 603 32.17 -8.96 -33.55
N VAL A 604 31.04 -8.33 -33.89
CA VAL A 604 30.72 -8.01 -35.28
C VAL A 604 31.52 -6.79 -35.71
N ARG A 605 32.42 -6.98 -36.68
CA ARG A 605 33.40 -5.97 -37.12
C ARG A 605 33.28 -5.65 -38.62
N PRO A 606 32.31 -4.82 -39.04
CA PRO A 606 32.26 -4.35 -40.43
C PRO A 606 33.45 -3.42 -40.69
N GLY A 607 34.37 -3.82 -41.57
CA GLY A 607 35.53 -2.98 -41.93
C GLY A 607 36.64 -2.89 -40.87
N GLY A 608 36.67 -3.81 -39.90
CA GLY A 608 37.77 -3.94 -38.92
C GLY A 608 37.50 -3.33 -37.53
N THR A 609 36.61 -2.33 -37.44
CA THR A 609 36.11 -1.76 -36.18
C THR A 609 34.86 -2.48 -35.70
N SER A 610 34.70 -2.67 -34.39
CA SER A 610 33.50 -3.31 -33.84
C SER A 610 32.26 -2.40 -33.93
N LEU A 611 31.06 -2.98 -33.95
CA LEU A 611 29.82 -2.21 -33.87
C LEU A 611 29.73 -1.39 -32.57
N ALA A 612 30.27 -1.94 -31.47
CA ALA A 612 30.35 -1.24 -30.19
C ALA A 612 31.23 0.01 -30.28
N GLU A 613 32.42 -0.10 -30.87
CA GLU A 613 33.34 1.02 -31.08
C GLU A 613 32.73 2.09 -32.00
N TYR A 614 32.08 1.68 -33.09
CA TYR A 614 31.33 2.59 -33.96
C TYR A 614 30.24 3.36 -33.20
N ALA A 615 29.47 2.66 -32.36
CA ALA A 615 28.43 3.27 -31.54
C ALA A 615 29.02 4.22 -30.49
N ILE A 616 30.13 3.86 -29.83
CA ILE A 616 30.81 4.70 -28.83
C ILE A 616 31.26 6.01 -29.47
N HIS A 617 31.98 5.96 -30.59
CA HIS A 617 32.43 7.16 -31.28
C HIS A 617 31.28 8.03 -31.78
N GLY A 618 30.18 7.42 -32.25
CA GLY A 618 28.96 8.14 -32.60
C GLY A 618 28.30 8.83 -31.40
N MET A 619 28.45 8.28 -30.20
CA MET A 619 27.86 8.81 -28.97
C MET A 619 28.79 9.76 -28.20
N ASP A 620 30.09 9.78 -28.46
CA ASP A 620 31.07 10.59 -27.71
C ASP A 620 30.76 12.09 -27.76
N GLY A 621 30.41 12.62 -28.94
CA GLY A 621 30.03 14.04 -29.07
C GLY A 621 28.80 14.40 -28.24
N PHE A 622 27.82 13.51 -28.21
CA PHE A 622 26.62 13.67 -27.39
C PHE A 622 26.92 13.51 -25.89
N GLY A 623 27.69 12.49 -25.51
CA GLY A 623 28.13 12.23 -24.14
C GLY A 623 28.90 13.40 -23.56
N TRP A 624 29.80 13.99 -24.36
CA TRP A 624 30.55 15.17 -23.96
C TRP A 624 29.63 16.28 -23.48
N LEU A 625 28.50 16.58 -24.13
CA LEU A 625 27.57 17.64 -23.68
C LEU A 625 27.07 17.46 -22.25
N PHE A 626 26.95 16.21 -21.78
CA PHE A 626 26.49 15.85 -20.45
C PHE A 626 27.63 15.50 -19.49
N GLY A 627 28.89 15.68 -19.92
CA GLY A 627 30.06 15.27 -19.15
C GLY A 627 30.12 13.77 -18.90
N LEU A 628 29.69 12.97 -19.88
CA LEU A 628 29.78 11.50 -19.94
C LEU A 628 30.60 11.10 -21.18
N SER A 629 30.92 9.81 -21.33
CA SER A 629 31.56 9.26 -22.53
C SER A 629 30.60 8.37 -23.32
N GLY A 630 30.90 8.13 -24.61
CA GLY A 630 30.16 7.17 -25.43
C GLY A 630 30.17 5.76 -24.83
N VAL A 631 31.26 5.37 -24.17
CA VAL A 631 31.38 4.13 -23.38
C VAL A 631 30.30 4.05 -22.30
N ILE A 632 30.15 5.10 -21.48
CA ILE A 632 29.14 5.13 -20.42
C ILE A 632 27.74 5.05 -21.02
N LEU A 633 27.46 5.84 -22.05
CA LEU A 633 26.13 5.88 -22.65
C LEU A 633 25.75 4.54 -23.28
N LEU A 634 26.66 3.93 -24.04
CA LEU A 634 26.42 2.62 -24.64
C LEU A 634 26.24 1.55 -23.56
N ALA A 635 27.06 1.57 -22.51
CA ALA A 635 26.91 0.63 -21.40
C ALA A 635 25.51 0.71 -20.75
N TYR A 636 24.98 1.91 -20.51
CA TYR A 636 23.63 2.05 -19.96
C TYR A 636 22.51 1.65 -20.92
N VAL A 637 22.70 1.79 -22.23
CA VAL A 637 21.73 1.30 -23.23
C VAL A 637 21.70 -0.22 -23.26
N ILE A 638 22.86 -0.88 -23.18
CA ILE A 638 22.94 -2.34 -23.23
C ILE A 638 22.56 -2.98 -21.88
N ALA A 639 22.92 -2.34 -20.76
CA ALA A 639 22.68 -2.83 -19.41
C ALA A 639 21.28 -2.52 -18.85
N ILE A 640 20.34 -2.02 -19.66
CA ILE A 640 18.93 -1.84 -19.23
C ILE A 640 18.35 -3.12 -18.58
N PRO A 641 18.69 -4.34 -19.02
CA PRO A 641 18.23 -5.57 -18.36
C PRO A 641 18.64 -5.71 -16.89
N ALA A 642 19.88 -5.35 -16.54
CA ALA A 642 20.43 -5.46 -15.20
C ALA A 642 21.46 -4.36 -14.94
N ASN A 643 21.25 -3.55 -13.91
CA ASN A 643 22.17 -2.43 -13.61
C ASN A 643 23.48 -2.91 -12.99
N GLU A 644 23.48 -4.13 -12.44
CA GLU A 644 24.62 -4.81 -11.84
C GLU A 644 25.77 -5.03 -12.85
N ILE A 645 25.45 -5.17 -14.14
CA ILE A 645 26.46 -5.42 -15.20
C ILE A 645 27.02 -4.14 -15.82
N VAL A 646 26.58 -2.95 -15.38
CA VAL A 646 27.02 -1.66 -15.95
C VAL A 646 28.55 -1.48 -15.83
N ILE A 647 29.12 -1.72 -14.65
CA ILE A 647 30.56 -1.55 -14.43
C ILE A 647 31.38 -2.57 -15.25
N PRO A 648 31.11 -3.89 -15.19
CA PRO A 648 31.80 -4.85 -16.05
C PRO A 648 31.72 -4.50 -17.55
N THR A 649 30.55 -4.00 -18.00
CA THR A 649 30.37 -3.55 -19.37
C THR A 649 31.22 -2.32 -19.69
N ILE A 650 31.31 -1.34 -18.79
CA ILE A 650 32.17 -0.16 -18.94
C ILE A 650 33.64 -0.55 -19.03
N LEU A 651 34.12 -1.46 -18.17
CA LEU A 651 35.52 -1.92 -18.21
C LEU A 651 35.83 -2.63 -19.52
N MET A 652 34.96 -3.54 -19.95
CA MET A 652 35.09 -4.26 -21.22
C MET A 652 35.08 -3.31 -22.42
N LEU A 653 34.13 -2.37 -22.50
CA LEU A 653 34.07 -1.39 -23.58
C LEU A 653 35.28 -0.43 -23.56
N THR A 654 35.80 -0.10 -22.37
CA THR A 654 37.01 0.71 -22.25
C THR A 654 38.21 -0.03 -22.83
N VAL A 655 38.43 -1.30 -22.47
CA VAL A 655 39.51 -2.13 -23.05
C VAL A 655 39.39 -2.23 -24.57
N LEU A 656 38.17 -2.41 -25.07
CA LEU A 656 37.90 -2.52 -26.51
C LEU A 656 38.33 -1.24 -27.25
N VAL A 657 38.04 -0.06 -26.70
CA VAL A 657 38.37 1.24 -27.31
C VAL A 657 39.84 1.63 -27.10
N THR A 658 40.42 1.34 -25.92
CA THR A 658 41.83 1.68 -25.65
C THR A 658 42.81 0.68 -26.26
N GLY A 659 42.33 -0.49 -26.68
CA GLY A 659 43.17 -1.57 -27.22
C GLY A 659 44.17 -2.12 -26.20
N THR A 660 43.88 -2.00 -24.90
CA THR A 660 44.83 -2.37 -23.85
C THR A 660 45.01 -3.90 -23.80
N SER A 661 46.15 -4.37 -24.31
CA SER A 661 46.49 -5.80 -24.34
C SER A 661 46.82 -6.33 -22.93
N GLY A 662 46.32 -7.53 -22.60
CA GLY A 662 46.63 -8.22 -21.35
C GLY A 662 45.69 -7.91 -20.18
N VAL A 663 44.62 -7.13 -20.42
CA VAL A 663 43.55 -6.87 -19.44
C VAL A 663 42.23 -7.42 -20.00
N GLY A 664 41.50 -8.19 -19.19
CA GLY A 664 40.25 -8.84 -19.60
C GLY A 664 40.45 -10.23 -20.25
N ALA A 665 39.33 -10.85 -20.68
CA ALA A 665 39.29 -12.23 -21.18
C ALA A 665 38.91 -12.36 -22.66
N GLY A 666 38.88 -11.23 -23.40
CA GLY A 666 38.53 -11.17 -24.82
C GLY A 666 37.47 -10.12 -25.14
N ASP A 667 37.23 -9.89 -26.43
CA ASP A 667 36.25 -8.90 -26.89
C ASP A 667 34.83 -9.35 -26.54
N GLY A 668 34.05 -8.46 -25.93
CA GLY A 668 32.68 -8.78 -25.53
C GLY A 668 32.57 -9.67 -24.30
N VAL A 669 33.67 -9.95 -23.61
CA VAL A 669 33.69 -10.74 -22.37
C VAL A 669 33.73 -9.80 -21.16
N MET A 670 32.67 -9.80 -20.36
CA MET A 670 32.60 -8.98 -19.15
C MET A 670 33.55 -9.50 -18.05
N PHE A 671 34.17 -8.57 -17.32
CA PHE A 671 35.07 -8.88 -16.22
C PHE A 671 35.02 -7.79 -15.15
N GLU A 672 35.63 -8.06 -13.99
CA GLU A 672 35.81 -7.10 -12.91
C GLU A 672 37.28 -7.07 -12.50
N LEU A 673 37.75 -5.91 -12.04
CA LEU A 673 39.09 -5.71 -11.49
C LEU A 673 38.97 -5.23 -10.04
N ASP A 674 40.07 -5.32 -9.30
CA ASP A 674 40.15 -4.62 -8.03
C ASP A 674 40.10 -3.09 -8.21
N SER A 675 39.93 -2.35 -7.12
CA SER A 675 39.80 -0.89 -7.18
C SER A 675 41.00 -0.20 -7.84
N ALA A 676 42.21 -0.73 -7.65
CA ALA A 676 43.44 -0.16 -8.22
C ALA A 676 43.54 -0.41 -9.73
N GLY A 677 43.32 -1.66 -10.18
CA GLY A 677 43.30 -2.00 -11.60
C GLY A 677 42.18 -1.28 -12.33
N THR A 678 41.00 -1.16 -11.71
CA THR A 678 39.88 -0.38 -12.24
C THR A 678 40.26 1.10 -12.42
N ALA A 679 40.86 1.72 -11.40
CA ALA A 679 41.27 3.12 -11.47
C ALA A 679 42.27 3.36 -12.62
N ALA A 680 43.26 2.48 -12.78
CA ALA A 680 44.25 2.58 -13.85
C ALA A 680 43.62 2.46 -15.24
N LEU A 681 42.71 1.49 -15.43
CA LEU A 681 42.03 1.29 -16.72
C LEU A 681 41.11 2.46 -17.07
N LEU A 682 40.34 2.98 -16.12
CA LEU A 682 39.46 4.13 -16.34
C LEU A 682 40.28 5.39 -16.64
N ALA A 683 41.39 5.62 -15.93
CA ALA A 683 42.30 6.72 -16.21
C ALA A 683 42.91 6.61 -17.63
N ALA A 684 43.31 5.41 -18.06
CA ALA A 684 43.78 5.16 -19.42
C ALA A 684 42.69 5.41 -20.47
N GLY A 685 41.43 5.13 -20.13
CA GLY A 685 40.24 5.46 -20.94
C GLY A 685 39.84 6.94 -20.91
N GLY A 686 40.64 7.83 -20.32
CA GLY A 686 40.39 9.27 -20.30
C GLY A 686 39.32 9.74 -19.30
N TRP A 687 39.02 8.93 -18.28
CA TRP A 687 38.01 9.29 -17.29
C TRP A 687 38.46 10.44 -16.39
N THR A 688 37.53 11.37 -16.15
CA THR A 688 37.74 12.54 -15.29
C THR A 688 36.84 12.49 -14.06
N LEU A 689 37.15 13.32 -13.06
CA LEU A 689 36.27 13.52 -11.90
C LEU A 689 34.86 13.98 -12.31
N LEU A 690 34.75 14.82 -13.35
CA LEU A 690 33.45 15.25 -13.88
C LEU A 690 32.64 14.05 -14.38
N MET A 691 33.26 13.16 -15.15
CA MET A 691 32.60 11.94 -15.64
C MET A 691 32.18 11.03 -14.49
N ALA A 692 33.01 10.90 -13.45
CA ALA A 692 32.68 10.13 -12.26
C ALA A 692 31.45 10.68 -11.51
N VAL A 693 31.42 11.99 -11.23
CA VAL A 693 30.29 12.64 -10.56
C VAL A 693 29.02 12.57 -11.42
N ASN A 694 29.12 12.84 -12.72
CA ASN A 694 27.98 12.73 -13.62
C ASN A 694 27.50 11.29 -13.78
N LEU A 695 28.38 10.29 -13.76
CA LEU A 695 27.99 8.88 -13.73
C LEU A 695 27.23 8.54 -12.45
N MET A 696 27.68 9.01 -11.28
CA MET A 696 26.97 8.79 -10.01
C MET A 696 25.56 9.39 -10.05
N LEU A 697 25.43 10.62 -10.55
CA LEU A 697 24.13 11.30 -10.73
C LEU A 697 23.26 10.62 -11.79
N PHE A 698 23.82 10.28 -12.94
CA PHE A 698 23.11 9.59 -14.01
C PHE A 698 22.60 8.24 -13.52
N SER A 699 23.44 7.44 -12.86
CA SER A 699 23.08 6.16 -12.26
C SER A 699 21.91 6.28 -11.28
N LEU A 700 21.85 7.33 -10.46
CA LEU A 700 20.73 7.60 -9.56
C LEU A 700 19.42 7.87 -10.32
N ILE A 701 19.48 8.66 -11.41
CA ILE A 701 18.31 9.22 -12.10
C ILE A 701 18.05 8.50 -13.43
N HIS A 702 18.69 7.36 -13.72
CA HIS A 702 18.50 6.65 -14.98
C HIS A 702 17.22 5.79 -15.02
N ASN A 703 16.89 5.22 -16.17
CA ASN A 703 15.76 4.32 -16.33
C ASN A 703 15.81 3.12 -15.35
N PRO A 704 14.65 2.55 -14.99
CA PRO A 704 14.62 1.35 -14.19
C PRO A 704 15.06 0.13 -15.02
N CYS A 705 15.55 -0.92 -14.37
CA CYS A 705 15.93 -2.15 -15.08
C CYS A 705 14.71 -2.82 -15.77
N SER A 706 14.96 -3.68 -16.76
CA SER A 706 13.89 -4.33 -17.55
C SER A 706 12.88 -5.08 -16.67
N THR A 707 13.33 -5.76 -15.63
CA THR A 707 12.45 -6.42 -14.65
C THR A 707 11.49 -5.44 -13.96
N THR A 708 11.99 -4.24 -13.65
CA THR A 708 11.21 -3.16 -13.05
C THR A 708 10.24 -2.58 -14.07
N ILE A 709 10.68 -2.26 -15.30
CA ILE A 709 9.82 -1.77 -16.41
C ILE A 709 8.67 -2.75 -16.69
N TYR A 710 8.98 -4.05 -16.81
CA TYR A 710 7.98 -5.09 -17.02
C TYR A 710 6.98 -5.18 -15.86
N THR A 711 7.45 -4.98 -14.63
CA THR A 711 6.59 -4.98 -13.44
C THR A 711 5.69 -3.75 -13.41
N ILE A 712 6.18 -2.57 -13.81
CA ILE A 712 5.35 -1.36 -14.00
C ILE A 712 4.24 -1.63 -15.00
N TRP A 713 4.55 -2.25 -16.15
CA TRP A 713 3.54 -2.63 -17.14
C TRP A 713 2.51 -3.61 -16.57
N LYS A 714 2.93 -4.60 -15.79
CA LYS A 714 2.00 -5.54 -15.14
C LYS A 714 1.07 -4.87 -14.14
N GLU A 715 1.58 -3.93 -13.34
CA GLU A 715 0.78 -3.23 -12.31
C GLU A 715 -0.13 -2.15 -12.90
N THR A 716 0.32 -1.43 -13.94
CA THR A 716 -0.43 -0.30 -14.53
C THR A 716 -1.29 -0.70 -15.73
N ARG A 717 -0.95 -1.81 -16.41
CA ARG A 717 -1.53 -2.24 -17.70
C ARG A 717 -1.58 -1.13 -18.76
N SER A 718 -0.69 -0.14 -18.66
CA SER A 718 -0.71 1.06 -19.50
C SER A 718 0.66 1.36 -20.09
N VAL A 719 0.76 1.26 -21.42
CA VAL A 719 2.01 1.58 -22.15
C VAL A 719 2.44 3.03 -21.91
N LYS A 720 1.47 3.96 -21.84
CA LYS A 720 1.73 5.37 -21.54
C LYS A 720 2.49 5.53 -20.22
N TRP A 721 2.00 4.92 -19.14
CA TRP A 721 2.61 5.05 -17.83
C TRP A 721 3.92 4.27 -17.70
N THR A 722 4.04 3.12 -18.35
CA THR A 722 5.32 2.41 -18.45
C THR A 722 6.38 3.26 -19.15
N ALA A 723 6.03 3.91 -20.26
CA ALA A 723 6.94 4.80 -20.98
C ALA A 723 7.32 6.03 -20.15
N VAL A 724 6.35 6.67 -19.48
CA VAL A 724 6.63 7.78 -18.57
C VAL A 724 7.59 7.36 -17.45
N SER A 725 7.37 6.23 -16.79
CA SER A 725 8.26 5.76 -15.72
C SER A 725 9.67 5.40 -16.21
N ALA A 726 9.83 5.03 -17.50
CA ALA A 726 11.14 4.71 -18.08
C ALA A 726 11.87 5.97 -18.58
N LEU A 727 11.16 6.89 -19.23
CA LEU A 727 11.75 8.05 -19.91
C LEU A 727 11.88 9.29 -19.01
N LEU A 728 10.99 9.46 -18.03
CA LEU A 728 11.04 10.62 -17.12
C LEU A 728 12.36 10.66 -16.33
N PRO A 729 12.84 9.56 -15.72
CA PRO A 729 14.15 9.56 -15.06
C PRO A 729 15.26 9.91 -16.06
N VAL A 730 15.30 9.27 -17.23
CA VAL A 730 16.35 9.51 -18.25
C VAL A 730 16.43 10.97 -18.66
N ALA A 731 15.29 11.60 -18.94
CA ALA A 731 15.23 13.02 -19.29
C ALA A 731 15.76 13.90 -18.15
N LEU A 732 15.39 13.59 -16.90
CA LEU A 732 15.88 14.29 -15.72
C LEU A 732 17.39 14.05 -15.50
N GLY A 733 17.88 12.84 -15.75
CA GLY A 733 19.29 12.48 -15.65
C GLY A 733 20.15 13.27 -16.63
N PHE A 734 19.75 13.33 -17.90
CA PHE A 734 20.42 14.19 -18.88
C PHE A 734 20.34 15.68 -18.50
N ALA A 735 19.19 16.17 -18.03
CA ALA A 735 19.07 17.56 -17.58
C ALA A 735 20.04 17.90 -16.42
N VAL A 736 20.11 17.02 -15.41
CA VAL A 736 21.01 17.21 -14.26
C VAL A 736 22.48 17.13 -14.68
N CYS A 737 22.86 16.11 -15.45
CA CYS A 737 24.24 15.95 -15.93
C CYS A 737 24.67 17.11 -16.84
N PHE A 738 23.76 17.63 -17.68
CA PHE A 738 24.01 18.81 -18.50
C PHE A 738 24.34 20.02 -17.62
N VAL A 739 23.49 20.33 -16.64
CA VAL A 739 23.68 21.47 -15.73
C VAL A 739 25.00 21.34 -14.98
N VAL A 740 25.31 20.16 -14.43
CA VAL A 740 26.56 19.92 -13.72
C VAL A 740 27.78 20.06 -14.65
N ALA A 741 27.72 19.53 -15.87
CA ALA A 741 28.79 19.66 -16.85
C ALA A 741 29.05 21.11 -17.26
N GLN A 742 28.00 21.91 -17.48
CA GLN A 742 28.15 23.32 -17.84
C GLN A 742 28.72 24.13 -16.68
N VAL A 743 28.21 23.92 -15.46
CA VAL A 743 28.74 24.60 -14.25
C VAL A 743 30.20 24.23 -14.03
N TRP A 744 30.56 22.95 -14.18
CA TRP A 744 31.94 22.49 -14.04
C TRP A 744 32.87 23.20 -15.03
N ARG A 745 32.48 23.29 -16.31
CA ARG A 745 33.28 23.96 -17.35
C ARG A 745 33.46 25.45 -17.06
N ILE A 746 32.39 26.13 -16.64
CA ILE A 746 32.45 27.55 -16.29
C ILE A 746 33.41 27.79 -15.10
N VAL A 747 33.41 26.89 -14.12
CA VAL A 747 34.24 27.03 -12.90
C VAL A 747 35.68 26.58 -13.12
N ALA A 748 35.89 25.51 -13.90
CA ALA A 748 37.21 24.90 -14.11
C ALA A 748 38.05 25.59 -15.20
N GLY A 749 37.44 26.41 -16.08
CA GLY A 749 38.09 27.08 -17.20
C GLY A 749 37.99 26.26 -18.48
#